data_AF-A0AAQ3U4G4-F1
#
_entry.id   AF-A0AAQ3U4G4-F1
#
_cell.length_a   1.000
_cell.length_b   1.000
_cell.length_c   1.000
_cell.angle_alpha   90.00
_cell.angle_beta   90.00
_cell.angle_gamma   90.00
#
_symmetry.space_group_name_H-M   'P 1'
#
loop_
_entity.id
_entity.type
_entity.pdbx_description
1 polymer ?
#
loop_
_entity_poly.entity_id
_entity_poly.type
_entity_poly.pdbx_seq_one_letter_code
_entity_poly.pdbx_strand_id
1 'polypeptide(L)'
;MKLALQPCWPAFEDLLLGRFFFVLDMNPSSILIWNARGLNNKARRNSVREVVLSSKADIVCLQETKVEVMNHFLFSSVFGSEFDKFAALPASGTRGGVLVAWKSSVVQALSSRVDLFSVSVHFVEEEGHNWWFTGVYGPQEDDDKLLFIQELRDVRSLCQGPWLVAGDFNLIYQAEDKNNANQNRAMMGCFRRLLDNTELKEISLPGHKFTWSNERDNPTLVRLDRAFCCSEWEEIFPDAVLQSAASSVSDHCPLILGLKVCTQGKRRFHFESFWPKLPGFEDAVRQNWGAPVDSSCAVERLFLKLQRLSRGLQKWSQCKVGNVKSQLAIAKEILHQLEIARDSRALSHGEEWLRKKLKLHCLGLASLEQTIARLRSRVLYIKEGDANTSYFHQHAHYRKKKNFIAKFQVGDNIIVSQEGKQEAAFDFFNNLLGTAEERVFSFNLPVFHHQQQNQSQLDEPFSVEEVRATIKDMPMDKAPGPDGFIGRFYKCCWGIICNDVLLALSAIHRGHVFNLIHSFAKLVTKILSNRLAPLLPELVSNIQTAFIRGRSIQDNFMLIQQLARLLHRSKQPHVLLKLDMTKAFDSISWSFLLEVLQHLGFGRKWCNLICMLLATASTQVLVNGQPGQTITHLQGLRQGDPLSPMLFTLVMDVLNSLVAAASRENVFLPIHGNHNRQRVSLYTDDVVMFVRPTSNDLRMVIELLDRFGHVSGLRCNLAKSAATPIQCSNEDLALVSEELSCAVTNFPSTYLGLPLTLNKPTKSVLLPLVDKVADKLPGWKVPLLNRAGRLVVVKAVLTTTLIHQMTALDLPKWVFRAIDKLRRGFLWKGQEQARGGSCLVSWARVQRPLQYGGLGVLDLERMGWALRIRWLWLQKMDSTRPWAGLPIHVPLKARALFDAAVSTTVGNGDSTKFWADRWLQGKTVAEWAPDLFRAIPTKIIKRRTVSQALFNRSWVDDIKGALMVQVITDYLLIWNLVDGLVLQPDTPDNLRWKLSSSGSYSCKSAYSSMFTGTVREVWAWLLRELKLNVLPPTSSSPFLFLRTATSLEKSLQKGFNSLVILVSWELWKNRNACVFDGVRPQAQTVLTHVAAEGHLWCLAGASGLHDLLLRSAAVP
;
A
#
# COMPACT_ATOMS: atom_id res chain seq x y z
N MET A 1 -3.26 -41.48 2.48
CA MET A 1 -2.32 -42.46 1.90
C MET A 1 -2.43 -43.83 2.54
N LYS A 2 -2.24 -43.99 3.87
CA LYS A 2 -2.34 -45.30 4.55
C LYS A 2 -3.61 -46.12 4.24
N LEU A 3 -4.79 -45.49 4.21
CA LEU A 3 -6.06 -46.17 3.90
C LEU A 3 -6.30 -46.46 2.40
N ALA A 4 -5.46 -45.96 1.50
CA ALA A 4 -5.62 -46.13 0.05
C ALA A 4 -4.51 -46.99 -0.60
N LEU A 5 -3.52 -47.43 0.19
CA LEU A 5 -2.31 -48.13 -0.27
C LEU A 5 -2.17 -49.56 0.28
N GLN A 6 -3.18 -50.07 0.98
CA GLN A 6 -3.19 -51.41 1.56
C GLN A 6 -2.87 -52.56 0.57
N PRO A 7 -3.23 -52.50 -0.73
CA PRO A 7 -2.94 -53.61 -1.64
C PRO A 7 -1.50 -53.69 -2.17
N CYS A 8 -0.66 -52.66 -1.99
CA CYS A 8 0.67 -52.57 -2.64
C CYS A 8 1.82 -52.31 -1.66
N TRP A 9 1.56 -52.28 -0.35
CA TRP A 9 2.53 -51.98 0.70
C TRP A 9 3.74 -52.93 0.80
N PRO A 10 3.61 -54.26 0.57
CA PRO A 10 4.74 -55.19 0.78
C PRO A 10 5.90 -54.98 -0.20
N ALA A 11 5.64 -54.53 -1.43
CA ALA A 11 6.69 -54.28 -2.43
C ALA A 11 7.43 -52.94 -2.21
N PHE A 12 6.92 -52.08 -1.31
CA PHE A 12 7.45 -50.73 -1.06
C PHE A 12 8.35 -50.64 0.18
N GLU A 13 8.27 -51.61 1.09
CA GLU A 13 9.11 -51.64 2.30
C GLU A 13 10.59 -51.91 1.98
N ASP A 14 10.88 -52.77 1.00
CA ASP A 14 12.25 -53.13 0.64
C ASP A 14 13.05 -51.98 -0.01
N LEU A 15 12.37 -50.99 -0.62
CA LEU A 15 13.05 -49.86 -1.28
C LEU A 15 13.39 -48.70 -0.32
N LEU A 16 12.69 -48.61 0.81
CA LEU A 16 12.78 -47.47 1.74
C LEU A 16 13.64 -47.78 2.99
N LEU A 17 13.78 -49.05 3.35
CA LEU A 17 14.45 -49.45 4.61
C LEU A 17 15.99 -49.38 4.57
N GLY A 18 16.60 -49.09 3.41
CA GLY A 18 18.06 -49.16 3.24
C GLY A 18 18.89 -47.91 3.62
N ARG A 19 18.29 -46.76 3.99
CA ARG A 19 19.09 -45.51 4.16
C ARG A 19 18.75 -44.57 5.32
N PHE A 20 17.85 -44.92 6.23
CA PHE A 20 17.48 -44.02 7.34
C PHE A 20 17.66 -44.70 8.70
N PHE A 21 18.91 -44.80 9.16
CA PHE A 21 19.20 -45.03 10.58
C PHE A 21 20.35 -44.14 11.06
N PHE A 22 20.04 -43.33 12.07
CA PHE A 22 20.87 -42.57 13.03
C PHE A 22 22.10 -41.79 12.52
N VAL A 23 21.98 -40.45 12.49
CA VAL A 23 23.12 -39.51 12.59
C VAL A 23 22.68 -38.28 13.42
N LEU A 24 23.55 -37.82 14.32
CA LEU A 24 23.42 -36.62 15.17
C LEU A 24 23.49 -35.32 14.33
N ASP A 25 22.74 -34.26 14.69
CA ASP A 25 22.67 -32.93 14.01
C ASP A 25 24.06 -32.35 13.62
N MET A 26 24.43 -32.46 12.34
CA MET A 26 25.66 -31.98 11.68
C MET A 26 25.37 -30.81 10.71
N ASN A 27 24.94 -29.65 11.22
CA ASN A 27 24.67 -28.46 10.39
C ASN A 27 25.22 -27.16 11.00
N PRO A 28 25.92 -26.30 10.23
CA PRO A 28 26.52 -25.08 10.77
C PRO A 28 25.43 -24.07 11.17
N SER A 29 25.65 -23.44 12.33
CA SER A 29 24.76 -22.47 12.94
C SER A 29 25.17 -21.03 12.63
N SER A 30 26.47 -20.77 12.43
CA SER A 30 27.00 -19.42 12.17
C SER A 30 28.36 -19.37 11.46
N ILE A 31 28.61 -18.25 10.76
CA ILE A 31 29.85 -17.95 10.02
C ILE A 31 30.40 -16.60 10.48
N LEU A 32 31.68 -16.52 10.85
CA LEU A 32 32.39 -15.27 11.11
C LEU A 32 33.18 -14.84 9.87
N ILE A 33 33.07 -13.58 9.45
CA ILE A 33 33.80 -12.99 8.33
C ILE A 33 34.48 -11.71 8.83
N TRP A 34 35.80 -11.60 8.72
CA TRP A 34 36.50 -10.45 9.26
C TRP A 34 37.87 -10.19 8.64
N ASN A 35 38.13 -8.95 8.24
CA ASN A 35 39.48 -8.49 7.95
C ASN A 35 40.25 -8.27 9.27
N ALA A 36 41.17 -9.21 9.57
CA ALA A 36 41.91 -9.27 10.83
C ALA A 36 43.18 -8.41 10.83
N ARG A 37 43.56 -7.82 9.68
CA ARG A 37 44.73 -6.92 9.53
C ARG A 37 46.07 -7.53 9.99
N GLY A 38 46.20 -8.85 9.96
CA GLY A 38 47.46 -9.56 10.23
C GLY A 38 47.44 -10.44 11.48
N LEU A 39 47.96 -11.66 11.33
CA LEU A 39 48.07 -12.68 12.38
C LEU A 39 49.51 -12.91 12.88
N ASN A 40 50.48 -12.12 12.40
CA ASN A 40 51.90 -12.30 12.75
C ASN A 40 52.21 -11.95 14.21
N ASN A 41 51.43 -11.06 14.84
CA ASN A 41 51.61 -10.62 16.22
C ASN A 41 50.78 -11.48 17.21
N LYS A 42 51.41 -11.96 18.30
CA LYS A 42 50.77 -12.79 19.34
C LYS A 42 49.58 -12.11 20.02
N ALA A 43 49.66 -10.82 20.32
CA ALA A 43 48.56 -10.06 20.92
C ALA A 43 47.36 -9.97 19.97
N ARG A 44 47.59 -9.72 18.67
CA ARG A 44 46.52 -9.74 17.66
C ARG A 44 45.88 -11.12 17.54
N ARG A 45 46.67 -12.20 17.56
CA ARG A 45 46.13 -13.57 17.56
C ARG A 45 45.22 -13.85 18.76
N ASN A 46 45.58 -13.35 19.94
CA ASN A 46 44.74 -13.50 21.14
C ASN A 46 43.42 -12.73 21.01
N SER A 47 43.45 -11.48 20.53
CA SER A 47 42.23 -10.71 20.27
C SER A 47 41.34 -11.36 19.20
N VAL A 48 41.94 -11.91 18.13
CA VAL A 48 41.20 -12.65 17.11
C VAL A 48 40.56 -13.91 17.68
N ARG A 49 41.31 -14.65 18.50
CA ARG A 49 40.81 -15.85 19.20
C ARG A 49 39.62 -15.51 20.11
N GLU A 50 39.67 -14.40 20.83
CA GLU A 50 38.57 -13.96 21.70
C GLU A 50 37.29 -13.67 20.90
N VAL A 51 37.41 -13.00 19.74
CA VAL A 51 36.28 -12.78 18.82
C VAL A 51 35.75 -14.08 18.24
N VAL A 52 36.63 -14.99 17.83
CA VAL A 52 36.24 -16.33 17.33
C VAL A 52 35.46 -17.11 18.40
N LEU A 53 35.98 -17.17 19.64
CA LEU A 53 35.34 -17.90 20.74
C LEU A 53 34.01 -17.26 21.17
N SER A 54 33.94 -15.94 21.28
CA SER A 54 32.72 -15.22 21.66
C SER A 54 31.64 -15.26 20.58
N SER A 55 32.03 -15.35 19.30
CA SER A 55 31.10 -15.45 18.16
C SER A 55 30.39 -16.82 18.08
N LYS A 56 30.96 -17.86 18.70
CA LYS A 56 30.51 -19.26 18.57
C LYS A 56 30.39 -19.72 17.11
N ALA A 57 31.21 -19.17 16.22
CA ALA A 57 31.19 -19.49 14.80
C ALA A 57 31.60 -20.96 14.53
N ASP A 58 30.96 -21.58 13.54
CA ASP A 58 31.30 -22.93 13.06
C ASP A 58 32.23 -22.88 11.84
N ILE A 59 32.11 -21.80 11.07
CA ILE A 59 32.98 -21.47 9.94
C ILE A 59 33.55 -20.07 10.18
N VAL A 60 34.85 -19.87 9.97
CA VAL A 60 35.52 -18.57 10.10
C VAL A 60 36.25 -18.23 8.82
N CYS A 61 36.05 -17.02 8.31
CA CYS A 61 36.70 -16.48 7.14
C CYS A 61 37.46 -15.19 7.52
N LEU A 62 38.80 -15.25 7.50
CA LEU A 62 39.66 -14.11 7.79
C LEU A 62 40.29 -13.54 6.52
N GLN A 63 40.26 -12.22 6.36
CA GLN A 63 40.97 -11.50 5.31
C GLN A 63 42.19 -10.75 5.87
N GLU A 64 43.13 -10.44 4.99
CA GLU A 64 44.39 -9.75 5.28
C GLU A 64 45.17 -10.43 6.41
N THR A 65 45.34 -11.76 6.32
CA THR A 65 46.02 -12.54 7.37
C THR A 65 47.50 -12.18 7.52
N LYS A 66 48.15 -11.65 6.48
CA LYS A 66 49.59 -11.32 6.41
C LYS A 66 50.51 -12.51 6.70
N VAL A 67 50.00 -13.73 6.56
CA VAL A 67 50.73 -14.97 6.82
C VAL A 67 51.07 -15.63 5.49
N GLU A 68 52.37 -15.78 5.21
CA GLU A 68 52.86 -16.45 4.00
C GLU A 68 52.64 -17.96 4.05
N VAL A 69 52.79 -18.57 5.24
CA VAL A 69 52.60 -20.02 5.45
C VAL A 69 51.75 -20.27 6.69
N MET A 70 50.55 -20.83 6.49
CA MET A 70 49.65 -21.22 7.58
C MET A 70 50.02 -22.62 8.08
N ASN A 71 50.77 -22.71 9.19
CA ASN A 71 51.11 -23.99 9.82
C ASN A 71 50.15 -24.36 10.96
N HIS A 72 50.17 -25.63 11.36
CA HIS A 72 49.23 -26.16 12.35
C HIS A 72 49.35 -25.49 13.73
N PHE A 73 50.57 -25.11 14.14
CA PHE A 73 50.80 -24.42 15.41
C PHE A 73 50.18 -23.02 15.44
N LEU A 74 50.39 -22.24 14.37
CA LEU A 74 49.81 -20.92 14.20
C LEU A 74 48.28 -21.00 14.14
N PHE A 75 47.76 -21.96 13.39
CA PHE A 75 46.33 -22.23 13.27
C PHE A 75 45.69 -22.53 14.64
N SER A 76 46.21 -23.51 15.39
CA SER A 76 45.68 -23.85 16.72
C SER A 76 45.82 -22.71 17.74
N SER A 77 46.80 -21.81 17.56
CA SER A 77 46.94 -20.62 18.41
C SER A 77 45.80 -19.61 18.22
N VAL A 78 45.24 -19.50 17.01
CA VAL A 78 44.16 -18.55 16.66
C VAL A 78 42.78 -19.16 16.87
N PHE A 79 42.56 -20.40 16.45
CA PHE A 79 41.22 -21.01 16.41
C PHE A 79 40.93 -21.97 17.58
N GLY A 80 41.95 -22.36 18.36
CA GLY A 80 41.80 -23.36 19.41
C GLY A 80 41.76 -24.79 18.85
N SER A 81 41.30 -25.75 19.67
CA SER A 81 41.27 -27.17 19.34
C SER A 81 39.98 -27.64 18.64
N GLU A 82 38.93 -26.80 18.63
CA GLU A 82 37.65 -27.15 18.01
C GLU A 82 37.64 -27.04 16.48
N PHE A 83 38.46 -26.15 15.93
CA PHE A 83 38.67 -26.04 14.49
C PHE A 83 39.84 -26.93 14.08
N ASP A 84 39.64 -27.77 13.07
CA ASP A 84 40.60 -28.81 12.67
C ASP A 84 40.91 -28.81 11.17
N LYS A 85 40.15 -28.07 10.35
CA LYS A 85 40.35 -27.96 8.90
C LYS A 85 40.36 -26.50 8.44
N PHE A 86 41.15 -26.22 7.40
CA PHE A 86 41.21 -24.91 6.77
C PHE A 86 41.61 -24.97 5.28
N ALA A 87 41.31 -23.89 4.56
CA ALA A 87 41.83 -23.58 3.23
C ALA A 87 42.36 -22.14 3.24
N ALA A 88 43.54 -21.89 2.66
CA ALA A 88 44.21 -20.59 2.75
C ALA A 88 44.80 -20.15 1.41
N LEU A 89 44.58 -18.89 1.07
CA LEU A 89 45.37 -18.12 0.11
C LEU A 89 46.52 -17.47 0.91
N PRO A 90 47.79 -17.81 0.63
CA PRO A 90 48.93 -17.23 1.34
C PRO A 90 49.06 -15.72 1.06
N ALA A 91 49.58 -14.99 2.04
CA ALA A 91 49.99 -13.60 1.84
C ALA A 91 51.30 -13.53 1.04
N SER A 92 51.49 -12.45 0.27
CA SER A 92 52.77 -12.15 -0.37
C SER A 92 53.48 -11.07 0.45
N GLY A 93 54.49 -11.44 1.24
CA GLY A 93 55.07 -10.55 2.24
C GLY A 93 54.04 -10.17 3.31
N THR A 94 53.88 -8.88 3.55
CA THR A 94 52.89 -8.34 4.50
C THR A 94 51.55 -7.98 3.86
N ARG A 95 51.31 -8.39 2.60
CA ARG A 95 50.12 -8.00 1.82
C ARG A 95 49.19 -9.19 1.56
N GLY A 96 47.91 -9.01 1.88
CA GLY A 96 46.84 -9.94 1.57
C GLY A 96 46.77 -11.18 2.46
N GLY A 97 46.24 -12.25 1.88
CA GLY A 97 45.95 -13.53 2.53
C GLY A 97 44.48 -13.68 2.92
N VAL A 98 43.89 -14.83 2.58
CA VAL A 98 42.51 -15.20 2.92
C VAL A 98 42.54 -16.58 3.56
N LEU A 99 41.84 -16.78 4.66
CA LEU A 99 41.77 -18.05 5.36
C LEU A 99 40.32 -18.41 5.63
N VAL A 100 39.91 -19.63 5.27
CA VAL A 100 38.62 -20.22 5.63
C VAL A 100 38.88 -21.42 6.52
N ALA A 101 38.42 -21.39 7.77
CA ALA A 101 38.54 -22.45 8.77
C ALA A 101 37.16 -22.97 9.18
N TRP A 102 37.03 -24.26 9.47
CA TRP A 102 35.76 -24.84 9.92
C TRP A 102 35.95 -26.00 10.89
N LYS A 103 34.89 -26.32 11.65
CA LYS A 103 34.81 -27.47 12.55
C LYS A 103 34.27 -28.68 11.78
N SER A 104 35.10 -29.69 11.53
CA SER A 104 34.67 -30.89 10.79
C SER A 104 33.60 -31.70 11.53
N SER A 105 33.50 -31.55 12.85
CA SER A 105 32.44 -32.11 13.68
C SER A 105 31.05 -31.47 13.47
N VAL A 106 30.97 -30.36 12.72
CA VAL A 106 29.71 -29.64 12.46
C VAL A 106 29.40 -29.55 10.97
N VAL A 107 30.42 -29.39 10.12
CA VAL A 107 30.24 -29.29 8.67
C VAL A 107 31.41 -29.96 7.93
N GLN A 108 31.09 -30.78 6.94
CA GLN A 108 32.08 -31.47 6.10
C GLN A 108 32.30 -30.71 4.79
N ALA A 109 33.54 -30.70 4.29
CA ALA A 109 33.90 -30.08 3.02
C ALA A 109 34.30 -31.15 2.00
N LEU A 110 33.74 -31.10 0.79
CA LEU A 110 34.06 -32.01 -0.31
C LEU A 110 35.32 -31.61 -1.06
N SER A 111 35.48 -30.31 -1.28
CA SER A 111 36.60 -29.75 -2.02
C SER A 111 36.82 -28.29 -1.65
N SER A 112 38.04 -27.82 -1.90
CA SER A 112 38.39 -26.41 -1.81
C SER A 112 39.18 -25.97 -3.04
N ARG A 113 39.14 -24.67 -3.30
CA ARG A 113 39.78 -24.00 -4.42
C ARG A 113 40.36 -22.68 -3.95
N VAL A 114 41.53 -22.33 -4.46
CA VAL A 114 42.20 -21.06 -4.17
C VAL A 114 42.51 -20.40 -5.51
N ASP A 115 42.05 -19.16 -5.70
CA ASP A 115 42.30 -18.33 -6.88
C ASP A 115 43.14 -17.09 -6.47
N LEU A 116 43.24 -16.03 -7.29
CA LEU A 116 44.15 -14.91 -7.02
C LEU A 116 43.67 -14.02 -5.86
N PHE A 117 42.35 -13.87 -5.70
CA PHE A 117 41.74 -12.97 -4.70
C PHE A 117 40.74 -13.68 -3.78
N SER A 118 40.55 -14.99 -3.94
CA SER A 118 39.49 -15.72 -3.27
C SER A 118 39.84 -17.16 -2.89
N VAL A 119 39.13 -17.67 -1.88
CA VAL A 119 39.17 -19.08 -1.43
C VAL A 119 37.74 -19.61 -1.40
N SER A 120 37.47 -20.64 -2.19
CA SER A 120 36.17 -21.31 -2.26
C SER A 120 36.19 -22.68 -1.59
N VAL A 121 35.17 -23.00 -0.80
CA VAL A 121 35.01 -24.29 -0.11
C VAL A 121 33.60 -24.83 -0.36
N HIS A 122 33.50 -26.11 -0.73
CA HIS A 122 32.24 -26.79 -1.02
C HIS A 122 31.79 -27.61 0.20
N PHE A 123 30.73 -27.17 0.88
CA PHE A 123 30.23 -27.79 2.10
C PHE A 123 29.05 -28.73 1.83
N VAL A 124 28.92 -29.76 2.67
CA VAL A 124 27.82 -30.74 2.67
C VAL A 124 26.87 -30.46 3.84
N GLU A 125 25.56 -30.44 3.54
CA GLU A 125 24.48 -30.36 4.52
C GLU A 125 23.80 -31.75 4.69
N GLU A 126 23.27 -32.05 5.88
CA GLU A 126 22.60 -33.33 6.19
C GLU A 126 21.39 -33.66 5.31
N GLU A 127 20.66 -32.64 4.82
CA GLU A 127 19.51 -32.83 3.94
C GLU A 127 19.91 -33.10 2.47
N GLY A 128 21.21 -33.21 2.19
CA GLY A 128 21.76 -33.48 0.85
C GLY A 128 21.95 -32.25 -0.03
N HIS A 129 21.84 -31.03 0.53
CA HIS A 129 22.07 -29.79 -0.20
C HIS A 129 23.53 -29.34 -0.06
N ASN A 130 24.34 -29.58 -1.09
CA ASN A 130 25.71 -29.07 -1.12
C ASN A 130 25.72 -27.60 -1.53
N TRP A 131 26.62 -26.81 -0.95
CA TRP A 131 26.71 -25.38 -1.22
C TRP A 131 28.14 -24.85 -1.15
N TRP A 132 28.41 -23.79 -1.91
CA TRP A 132 29.72 -23.16 -1.99
C TRP A 132 29.79 -21.93 -1.11
N PHE A 133 30.82 -21.86 -0.26
CA PHE A 133 31.27 -20.64 0.38
C PHE A 133 32.48 -20.08 -0.36
N THR A 134 32.58 -18.77 -0.57
CA THR A 134 33.75 -18.12 -1.15
C THR A 134 34.15 -16.92 -0.30
N GLY A 135 35.32 -17.02 0.34
CA GLY A 135 35.97 -15.92 1.04
C GLY A 135 36.75 -15.04 0.05
N VAL A 136 36.56 -13.72 0.10
CA VAL A 136 37.22 -12.79 -0.85
C VAL A 136 38.04 -11.72 -0.14
N TYR A 137 39.12 -11.29 -0.79
CA TYR A 137 39.87 -10.07 -0.47
C TYR A 137 40.17 -9.31 -1.76
N GLY A 138 39.37 -8.28 -2.06
CA GLY A 138 39.48 -7.51 -3.29
C GLY A 138 40.72 -6.62 -3.32
N PRO A 139 41.29 -6.34 -4.51
CA PRO A 139 42.49 -5.51 -4.65
C PRO A 139 42.19 -4.00 -4.56
N GLN A 140 43.23 -3.21 -4.28
CA GLN A 140 43.13 -1.76 -4.13
C GLN A 140 43.25 -1.00 -5.47
N GLU A 141 44.10 -1.47 -6.38
CA GLU A 141 44.36 -0.84 -7.69
C GLU A 141 43.21 -1.07 -8.68
N ASP A 142 42.94 -0.08 -9.54
CA ASP A 142 41.76 -0.10 -10.41
C ASP A 142 41.85 -1.14 -11.54
N ASP A 143 43.04 -1.45 -12.05
CA ASP A 143 43.25 -2.50 -13.05
C ASP A 143 43.03 -3.90 -12.45
N ASP A 144 43.54 -4.13 -11.24
CA ASP A 144 43.37 -5.40 -10.53
C ASP A 144 41.91 -5.64 -10.12
N LYS A 145 41.13 -4.58 -9.84
CA LYS A 145 39.70 -4.70 -9.57
C LYS A 145 38.92 -5.28 -10.75
N LEU A 146 39.35 -5.00 -11.99
CA LEU A 146 38.73 -5.60 -13.17
C LEU A 146 39.04 -7.10 -13.25
N LEU A 147 40.27 -7.50 -12.92
CA LEU A 147 40.65 -8.91 -12.81
C LEU A 147 39.87 -9.63 -11.72
N PHE A 148 39.70 -9.01 -10.54
CA PHE A 148 38.88 -9.54 -9.45
C PHE A 148 37.41 -9.73 -9.85
N ILE A 149 36.82 -8.75 -10.54
CA ILE A 149 35.46 -8.87 -11.08
C ILE A 149 35.35 -10.02 -12.08
N GLN A 150 36.37 -10.24 -12.90
CA GLN A 150 36.39 -11.35 -13.84
C GLN A 150 36.56 -12.70 -13.13
N GLU A 151 37.46 -12.80 -12.15
CA GLU A 151 37.64 -13.99 -11.31
C GLU A 151 36.31 -14.41 -10.66
N LEU A 152 35.53 -13.48 -10.11
CA LEU A 152 34.23 -13.81 -9.52
C LEU A 152 33.22 -14.39 -10.52
N ARG A 153 33.30 -14.01 -11.81
CA ARG A 153 32.47 -14.64 -12.86
C ARG A 153 32.94 -16.06 -13.12
N ASP A 154 34.25 -16.25 -13.18
CA ASP A 154 34.85 -17.55 -13.44
C ASP A 154 34.54 -18.51 -12.28
N VAL A 155 34.69 -18.06 -11.03
CA VAL A 155 34.28 -18.78 -9.82
C VAL A 155 32.79 -19.13 -9.87
N ARG A 156 31.90 -18.20 -10.25
CA ARG A 156 30.47 -18.53 -10.41
C ARG A 156 30.22 -19.61 -11.48
N SER A 157 30.97 -19.58 -12.58
CA SER A 157 30.82 -20.57 -13.66
C SER A 157 31.29 -21.98 -13.25
N LEU A 158 32.31 -22.04 -12.39
CA LEU A 158 32.97 -23.27 -11.95
C LEU A 158 32.31 -23.86 -10.68
N CYS A 159 31.85 -23.01 -9.76
CA CYS A 159 31.13 -23.38 -8.55
C CYS A 159 29.62 -23.37 -8.81
N GLN A 160 29.14 -24.35 -9.59
CA GLN A 160 27.72 -24.49 -9.90
C GLN A 160 26.91 -24.93 -8.67
N GLY A 161 25.72 -24.34 -8.50
CA GLY A 161 24.80 -24.62 -7.40
C GLY A 161 24.64 -23.46 -6.41
N PRO A 162 24.10 -23.74 -5.20
CA PRO A 162 23.93 -22.76 -4.14
C PRO A 162 25.27 -22.12 -3.73
N TRP A 163 25.35 -20.79 -3.72
CA TRP A 163 26.59 -20.04 -3.53
C TRP A 163 26.42 -18.84 -2.59
N LEU A 164 27.37 -18.71 -1.66
CA LEU A 164 27.58 -17.57 -0.76
C LEU A 164 29.00 -17.05 -0.97
N VAL A 165 29.14 -15.77 -1.28
CA VAL A 165 30.43 -15.06 -1.37
C VAL A 165 30.48 -13.96 -0.33
N ALA A 166 31.52 -13.92 0.50
CA ALA A 166 31.65 -12.93 1.56
C ALA A 166 33.09 -12.57 1.86
N GLY A 167 33.32 -11.36 2.37
CA GLY A 167 34.65 -10.86 2.70
C GLY A 167 34.77 -9.36 2.44
N ASP A 168 36.01 -8.91 2.30
CA ASP A 168 36.36 -7.53 1.99
C ASP A 168 36.47 -7.39 0.48
N PHE A 169 35.55 -6.65 -0.16
CA PHE A 169 35.52 -6.52 -1.61
C PHE A 169 36.39 -5.37 -2.13
N ASN A 170 36.83 -4.44 -1.29
CA ASN A 170 37.45 -3.16 -1.70
C ASN A 170 36.68 -2.41 -2.83
N LEU A 171 35.37 -2.63 -2.93
CA LEU A 171 34.47 -2.08 -3.96
C LEU A 171 33.16 -1.56 -3.35
N ILE A 172 32.64 -0.46 -3.91
CA ILE A 172 31.31 0.09 -3.59
C ILE A 172 30.41 0.04 -4.82
N TYR A 173 29.09 -0.10 -4.63
CA TYR A 173 28.11 -0.06 -5.73
C TYR A 173 26.95 0.91 -5.50
N GLN A 174 26.87 1.56 -4.33
CA GLN A 174 25.94 2.66 -4.04
C GLN A 174 26.71 3.91 -3.60
N ALA A 175 26.21 5.10 -3.96
CA ALA A 175 26.86 6.35 -3.56
C ALA A 175 26.84 6.55 -2.03
N GLU A 176 25.86 5.94 -1.36
CA GLU A 176 25.66 5.99 0.09
C GLU A 176 26.64 5.10 0.87
N ASP A 177 27.38 4.23 0.18
CA ASP A 177 28.38 3.32 0.77
C ASP A 177 29.64 4.04 1.25
N LYS A 178 29.79 5.32 0.93
CA LYS A 178 30.92 6.18 1.30
C LYS A 178 30.41 7.51 1.83
N ASN A 179 31.02 8.04 2.88
CA ASN A 179 30.58 9.29 3.51
C ASN A 179 31.00 10.58 2.76
N ASN A 180 31.71 10.47 1.63
CA ASN A 180 32.16 11.62 0.84
C ASN A 180 31.92 11.45 -0.68
N ALA A 181 32.16 12.53 -1.43
CA ALA A 181 31.85 12.62 -2.86
C ALA A 181 32.90 12.00 -3.79
N ASN A 182 34.03 11.51 -3.27
CA ASN A 182 35.10 10.92 -4.07
C ASN A 182 34.76 9.47 -4.46
N GLN A 183 34.02 9.30 -5.57
CA GLN A 183 33.40 8.05 -5.99
C GLN A 183 33.73 7.70 -7.45
N ASN A 184 34.30 6.52 -7.69
CA ASN A 184 34.52 5.99 -9.04
C ASN A 184 33.24 5.36 -9.59
N ARG A 185 32.41 6.17 -10.25
CA ARG A 185 31.10 5.74 -10.78
C ARG A 185 31.20 4.65 -11.86
N ALA A 186 32.29 4.61 -12.62
CA ALA A 186 32.51 3.58 -13.64
C ALA A 186 32.68 2.20 -12.98
N MET A 187 33.54 2.12 -11.96
CA MET A 187 33.77 0.89 -11.20
C MET A 187 32.52 0.43 -10.44
N MET A 188 31.74 1.36 -9.87
CA MET A 188 30.43 1.05 -9.27
C MET A 188 29.46 0.40 -10.27
N GLY A 189 29.43 0.91 -11.51
CA GLY A 189 28.63 0.36 -12.59
C GLY A 189 29.12 -1.02 -13.08
N CYS A 190 30.43 -1.27 -13.03
CA CYS A 190 31.01 -2.59 -13.31
C CYS A 190 30.63 -3.60 -12.23
N PHE A 191 30.76 -3.25 -10.95
CA PHE A 191 30.42 -4.15 -9.84
C PHE A 191 28.93 -4.45 -9.79
N ARG A 192 28.05 -3.46 -10.03
CA ARG A 192 26.60 -3.68 -10.10
C ARG A 192 26.23 -4.66 -11.22
N ARG A 193 26.84 -4.51 -12.41
CA ARG A 193 26.63 -5.44 -13.53
C ARG A 193 27.11 -6.85 -13.19
N LEU A 194 28.20 -7.00 -12.43
CA LEU A 194 28.63 -8.32 -11.94
C LEU A 194 27.53 -8.95 -11.10
N LEU A 195 27.07 -8.26 -10.06
CA LEU A 195 26.02 -8.75 -9.16
C LEU A 195 24.74 -9.13 -9.90
N ASP A 196 24.31 -8.29 -10.85
CA ASP A 196 23.13 -8.53 -11.68
C ASP A 196 23.32 -9.76 -12.59
N ASN A 197 24.50 -9.91 -13.22
CA ASN A 197 24.79 -11.01 -14.14
C ASN A 197 24.99 -12.36 -13.43
N THR A 198 25.51 -12.35 -12.20
CA THR A 198 25.71 -13.55 -11.38
C THR A 198 24.50 -13.86 -10.50
N GLU A 199 23.43 -13.07 -10.59
CA GLU A 199 22.21 -13.15 -9.78
C GLU A 199 22.49 -13.14 -8.26
N LEU A 200 23.55 -12.43 -7.87
CA LEU A 200 23.97 -12.31 -6.48
C LEU A 200 23.21 -11.18 -5.79
N LYS A 201 22.72 -11.47 -4.59
CA LYS A 201 21.98 -10.54 -3.74
C LYS A 201 22.74 -10.30 -2.45
N GLU A 202 22.88 -9.04 -2.07
CA GLU A 202 23.50 -8.68 -0.78
C GLU A 202 22.63 -9.18 0.39
N ILE A 203 23.28 -9.82 1.36
CA ILE A 203 22.72 -10.08 2.68
C ILE A 203 22.85 -8.78 3.48
N SER A 204 21.72 -8.12 3.74
CA SER A 204 21.71 -6.81 4.39
C SER A 204 22.34 -6.88 5.79
N LEU A 205 23.30 -5.99 6.05
CA LEU A 205 23.82 -5.68 7.38
C LEU A 205 22.98 -4.58 8.05
N PRO A 206 22.14 -4.91 9.06
CA PRO A 206 21.31 -3.93 9.75
C PRO A 206 22.08 -3.24 10.89
N GLY A 207 21.97 -1.90 10.97
CA GLY A 207 22.42 -1.12 12.13
C GLY A 207 23.81 -0.48 12.05
N HIS A 208 24.71 -0.97 11.18
CA HIS A 208 25.99 -0.33 10.86
C HIS A 208 26.04 0.04 9.37
N LYS A 209 26.21 1.33 9.08
CA LYS A 209 26.21 1.85 7.70
C LYS A 209 27.54 1.59 6.99
N PHE A 210 28.64 1.66 7.71
CA PHE A 210 30.00 1.50 7.21
C PHE A 210 30.68 0.36 7.97
N THR A 211 31.59 -0.35 7.30
CA THR A 211 32.32 -1.48 7.89
C THR A 211 33.80 -1.18 8.08
N TRP A 212 34.29 -0.11 7.43
CA TRP A 212 35.67 0.35 7.48
C TRP A 212 35.75 1.86 7.79
N SER A 213 36.79 2.24 8.55
CA SER A 213 37.17 3.62 8.86
C SER A 213 38.67 3.81 8.66
N ASN A 214 39.11 4.97 8.20
CA ASN A 214 40.54 5.30 8.20
C ASN A 214 41.05 5.84 9.56
N GLU A 215 40.19 5.90 10.58
CA GLU A 215 40.49 6.28 11.97
C GLU A 215 41.19 7.64 12.15
N ARG A 216 40.99 8.58 11.22
CA ARG A 216 41.44 9.98 11.34
C ARG A 216 40.39 10.85 12.05
N ASP A 217 40.78 12.03 12.52
CA ASP A 217 39.87 13.01 13.17
C ASP A 217 38.62 13.31 12.35
N ASN A 218 38.77 13.41 11.02
CA ASN A 218 37.68 13.44 10.05
C ASN A 218 37.68 12.13 9.23
N PRO A 219 37.00 11.08 9.72
CA PRO A 219 37.20 9.76 9.18
C PRO A 219 36.53 9.61 7.81
N THR A 220 37.22 8.96 6.88
CA THR A 220 36.57 8.40 5.70
C THR A 220 35.96 7.07 6.09
N LEU A 221 34.64 6.96 5.91
CA LEU A 221 33.87 5.78 6.27
C LEU A 221 33.37 5.12 5.00
N VAL A 222 33.60 3.81 4.88
CA VAL A 222 33.26 3.04 3.68
C VAL A 222 32.66 1.68 4.05
N ARG A 223 31.72 1.19 3.25
CA ARG A 223 31.15 -0.17 3.37
C ARG A 223 31.80 -1.12 2.37
N LEU A 224 32.84 -1.82 2.83
CA LEU A 224 33.70 -2.71 2.02
C LEU A 224 33.41 -4.19 2.28
N ASP A 225 33.14 -4.55 3.54
CA ASP A 225 32.89 -5.91 3.98
C ASP A 225 31.43 -6.29 3.74
N ARG A 226 31.20 -7.36 2.96
CA ARG A 226 29.86 -7.76 2.51
C ARG A 226 29.71 -9.27 2.44
N ALA A 227 28.47 -9.71 2.41
CA ALA A 227 28.09 -11.07 2.04
C ALA A 227 27.01 -11.00 0.96
N PHE A 228 27.20 -11.74 -0.13
CA PHE A 228 26.22 -11.90 -1.22
C PHE A 228 25.89 -13.37 -1.41
N CYS A 229 24.61 -13.68 -1.65
CA CYS A 229 24.17 -15.04 -1.92
C CYS A 229 23.29 -15.11 -3.17
N CYS A 230 23.25 -16.29 -3.80
CA CYS A 230 22.27 -16.59 -4.84
C CYS A 230 20.93 -17.03 -4.23
N SER A 231 19.90 -17.15 -5.08
CA SER A 231 18.55 -17.52 -4.60
C SER A 231 18.49 -18.94 -4.07
N GLU A 232 19.25 -19.85 -4.67
CA GLU A 232 19.35 -21.27 -4.30
C GLU A 232 19.99 -21.44 -2.93
N TRP A 233 20.99 -20.63 -2.57
CA TRP A 233 21.57 -20.62 -1.22
C TRP A 233 20.61 -20.04 -0.18
N GLU A 234 19.86 -18.98 -0.55
CA GLU A 234 18.83 -18.39 0.32
C GLU A 234 17.66 -19.36 0.58
N GLU A 235 17.44 -20.37 -0.27
CA GLU A 235 16.45 -21.43 -0.04
C GLU A 235 16.90 -22.45 1.02
N ILE A 236 18.21 -22.73 1.11
CA ILE A 236 18.80 -23.61 2.13
C ILE A 236 18.82 -22.90 3.50
N PHE A 237 19.25 -21.64 3.54
CA PHE A 237 19.35 -20.84 4.77
C PHE A 237 18.39 -19.64 4.75
N PRO A 238 17.06 -19.86 4.78
CA PRO A 238 16.05 -18.79 4.67
C PRO A 238 16.07 -17.79 5.83
N ASP A 239 16.65 -18.21 6.95
CA ASP A 239 16.70 -17.49 8.22
C ASP A 239 18.09 -16.91 8.51
N ALA A 240 18.94 -16.86 7.48
CA ALA A 240 20.26 -16.25 7.57
C ALA A 240 20.17 -14.75 7.88
N VAL A 241 20.83 -14.31 8.94
CA VAL A 241 20.92 -12.91 9.36
C VAL A 241 22.37 -12.52 9.57
N LEU A 242 22.79 -11.43 8.93
CA LEU A 242 24.12 -10.84 9.10
C LEU A 242 24.07 -9.78 10.20
N GLN A 243 25.05 -9.81 11.10
CA GLN A 243 25.22 -8.85 12.20
C GLN A 243 26.68 -8.39 12.23
N SER A 244 26.95 -7.21 12.77
CA SER A 244 28.31 -6.74 13.04
C SER A 244 28.64 -6.92 14.52
N ALA A 245 29.86 -7.33 14.82
CA ALA A 245 30.41 -7.36 16.18
C ALA A 245 31.34 -6.15 16.41
N ALA A 246 31.59 -5.83 17.68
CA ALA A 246 32.58 -4.82 18.04
C ALA A 246 34.00 -5.35 17.76
N SER A 247 34.87 -4.47 17.26
CA SER A 247 36.29 -4.74 17.02
C SER A 247 37.14 -3.93 18.00
N SER A 248 38.15 -4.54 18.60
CA SER A 248 39.11 -3.86 19.49
C SER A 248 40.45 -3.54 18.82
N VAL A 249 40.74 -4.14 17.66
CA VAL A 249 42.11 -4.17 17.08
C VAL A 249 42.18 -3.98 15.56
N SER A 250 41.03 -3.89 14.87
CA SER A 250 40.95 -3.74 13.41
C SER A 250 40.07 -2.54 13.05
N ASP A 251 40.50 -1.80 12.04
CA ASP A 251 39.77 -0.72 11.36
C ASP A 251 38.55 -1.24 10.56
N HIS A 252 38.39 -2.57 10.50
CA HIS A 252 37.20 -3.27 10.01
C HIS A 252 36.36 -3.88 11.14
N CYS A 253 35.04 -3.85 10.98
CA CYS A 253 34.12 -4.54 11.89
C CYS A 253 33.95 -6.04 11.51
N PRO A 254 34.04 -6.98 12.48
CA PRO A 254 33.71 -8.37 12.22
C PRO A 254 32.23 -8.54 11.87
N LEU A 255 31.95 -9.38 10.88
CA LEU A 255 30.60 -9.73 10.46
C LEU A 255 30.28 -11.16 10.88
N ILE A 256 29.17 -11.35 11.58
CA ILE A 256 28.66 -12.67 11.99
C ILE A 256 27.38 -12.97 11.21
N LEU A 257 27.42 -14.00 10.39
CA LEU A 257 26.28 -14.52 9.65
C LEU A 257 25.71 -15.73 10.40
N GLY A 258 24.62 -15.53 11.14
CA GLY A 258 23.88 -16.62 11.75
C GLY A 258 22.98 -17.30 10.73
N LEU A 259 23.09 -18.61 10.55
CA LEU A 259 22.35 -19.39 9.55
C LEU A 259 20.98 -19.88 10.05
N LYS A 260 20.79 -19.96 11.39
CA LYS A 260 19.56 -20.43 12.06
C LYS A 260 19.08 -19.48 13.18
N VAL A 261 18.94 -18.18 12.90
CA VAL A 261 18.67 -17.14 13.94
C VAL A 261 17.24 -17.15 14.50
N CYS A 262 16.28 -17.82 13.86
CA CYS A 262 14.93 -17.93 14.41
C CYS A 262 14.86 -18.99 15.52
N THR A 263 14.86 -18.54 16.78
CA THR A 263 14.42 -19.34 17.92
C THR A 263 13.01 -19.89 17.67
N GLN A 264 12.83 -21.19 17.87
CA GLN A 264 11.55 -21.88 17.75
C GLN A 264 10.57 -21.41 18.85
N GLY A 265 9.95 -20.24 18.68
CA GLY A 265 8.76 -19.90 19.46
C GLY A 265 7.65 -20.90 19.18
N LYS A 266 6.89 -21.30 20.22
CA LYS A 266 5.68 -22.13 20.06
C LYS A 266 4.78 -21.50 18.97
N ARG A 267 4.56 -22.23 17.87
CA ARG A 267 3.70 -21.76 16.77
C ARG A 267 2.30 -21.49 17.31
N ARG A 268 1.86 -20.24 17.23
CA ARG A 268 0.50 -19.84 17.59
C ARG A 268 -0.50 -20.43 16.61
N PHE A 269 -1.74 -20.63 17.06
CA PHE A 269 -2.84 -20.96 16.17
C PHE A 269 -3.05 -19.83 15.15
N HIS A 270 -3.18 -20.20 13.89
CA HIS A 270 -3.51 -19.30 12.80
C HIS A 270 -4.53 -20.01 11.92
N PHE A 271 -5.69 -19.39 11.70
CA PHE A 271 -6.68 -19.94 10.79
C PHE A 271 -6.19 -19.79 9.36
N GLU A 272 -5.91 -20.92 8.70
CA GLU A 272 -5.42 -20.90 7.34
C GLU A 272 -6.56 -20.67 6.34
N SER A 273 -6.42 -19.65 5.49
CA SER A 273 -7.50 -19.22 4.60
C SER A 273 -7.93 -20.27 3.56
N PHE A 274 -7.11 -21.29 3.32
CA PHE A 274 -7.41 -22.39 2.41
C PHE A 274 -8.16 -23.56 3.08
N TRP A 275 -8.19 -23.65 4.43
CA TRP A 275 -8.88 -24.74 5.13
C TRP A 275 -10.33 -24.95 4.71
N PRO A 276 -11.16 -23.90 4.49
CA PRO A 276 -12.53 -24.08 4.03
C PRO A 276 -12.69 -24.78 2.67
N LYS A 277 -11.62 -24.86 1.87
CA LYS A 277 -11.63 -25.54 0.58
C LYS A 277 -11.27 -27.03 0.68
N LEU A 278 -10.82 -27.50 1.84
CA LEU A 278 -10.38 -28.87 2.03
C LEU A 278 -11.56 -29.79 2.43
N PRO A 279 -11.65 -31.00 1.86
CA PRO A 279 -12.66 -31.98 2.26
C PRO A 279 -12.58 -32.32 3.76
N GLY A 280 -13.73 -32.36 4.43
CA GLY A 280 -13.86 -32.68 5.85
C GLY A 280 -13.55 -31.52 6.82
N PHE A 281 -13.32 -30.30 6.32
CA PHE A 281 -13.18 -29.11 7.17
C PHE A 281 -14.45 -28.83 7.96
N GLU A 282 -15.60 -28.81 7.29
CA GLU A 282 -16.88 -28.46 7.90
C GLU A 282 -17.28 -29.47 8.99
N ASP A 283 -17.04 -30.76 8.75
CA ASP A 283 -17.28 -31.83 9.71
C ASP A 283 -16.38 -31.69 10.95
N ALA A 284 -15.11 -31.35 10.76
CA ALA A 284 -14.20 -31.07 11.86
C ALA A 284 -14.68 -29.88 12.70
N VAL A 285 -15.21 -28.82 12.07
CA VAL A 285 -15.80 -27.69 12.79
C VAL A 285 -17.04 -28.13 13.56
N ARG A 286 -17.99 -28.84 12.94
CA ARG A 286 -19.22 -29.32 13.60
C ARG A 286 -18.91 -30.20 14.80
N GLN A 287 -18.00 -31.17 14.65
CA GLN A 287 -17.62 -32.10 15.72
C GLN A 287 -17.02 -31.36 16.92
N ASN A 288 -16.07 -30.45 16.69
CA ASN A 288 -15.41 -29.74 17.78
C ASN A 288 -16.31 -28.66 18.42
N TRP A 289 -17.18 -28.02 17.63
CA TRP A 289 -18.09 -26.96 18.11
C TRP A 289 -19.31 -27.50 18.84
N GLY A 290 -19.85 -28.65 18.40
CA GLY A 290 -21.05 -29.27 18.95
C GLY A 290 -20.85 -30.01 20.27
N ALA A 291 -19.61 -30.27 20.67
CA ALA A 291 -19.32 -30.91 21.96
C ALA A 291 -19.79 -30.03 23.14
N PRO A 292 -20.35 -30.62 24.21
CA PRO A 292 -20.89 -29.88 25.34
C PRO A 292 -19.82 -29.03 26.05
N VAL A 293 -20.27 -27.94 26.68
CA VAL A 293 -19.44 -27.02 27.45
C VAL A 293 -20.19 -26.66 28.73
N ASP A 294 -19.60 -26.98 29.86
CA ASP A 294 -20.17 -26.69 31.19
C ASP A 294 -19.87 -25.24 31.57
N SER A 295 -20.68 -24.32 31.04
CA SER A 295 -20.72 -22.93 31.50
C SER A 295 -22.12 -22.35 31.30
N SER A 296 -22.62 -21.69 32.34
CA SER A 296 -23.87 -20.93 32.34
C SER A 296 -23.73 -19.58 31.60
N CYS A 297 -22.51 -19.05 31.49
CA CYS A 297 -22.22 -17.79 30.82
C CYS A 297 -22.05 -17.98 29.31
N ALA A 298 -22.88 -17.31 28.50
CA ALA A 298 -22.82 -17.42 27.04
C ALA A 298 -21.48 -16.96 26.44
N VAL A 299 -20.85 -15.93 27.02
CA VAL A 299 -19.56 -15.40 26.55
C VAL A 299 -18.42 -16.38 26.83
N GLU A 300 -18.40 -16.96 28.03
CA GLU A 300 -17.42 -17.98 28.41
C GLU A 300 -17.62 -19.27 27.61
N ARG A 301 -18.86 -19.69 27.36
CA ARG A 301 -19.17 -20.82 26.49
C ARG A 301 -18.59 -20.63 25.10
N LEU A 302 -18.80 -19.46 24.49
CA LEU A 302 -18.22 -19.12 23.19
C LEU A 302 -16.68 -19.18 23.24
N PHE A 303 -16.09 -18.71 24.34
CA PHE A 303 -14.64 -18.75 24.55
C PHE A 303 -14.09 -20.16 24.54
N LEU A 304 -14.67 -21.05 25.35
CA LEU A 304 -14.25 -22.44 25.47
C LEU A 304 -14.44 -23.20 24.15
N LYS A 305 -15.52 -22.91 23.40
CA LYS A 305 -15.75 -23.48 22.06
C LYS A 305 -14.68 -23.05 21.06
N LEU A 306 -14.30 -21.76 21.03
CA LEU A 306 -13.24 -21.25 20.16
C LEU A 306 -11.87 -21.86 20.50
N GLN A 307 -11.54 -21.96 21.78
CA GLN A 307 -10.30 -22.61 22.21
C GLN A 307 -10.25 -24.09 21.80
N ARG A 308 -11.32 -24.84 22.04
CA ARG A 308 -11.42 -26.25 21.65
C ARG A 308 -11.31 -26.41 20.14
N LEU A 309 -12.04 -25.58 19.38
CA LEU A 309 -11.99 -25.59 17.92
C LEU A 309 -10.57 -25.33 17.40
N SER A 310 -9.82 -24.39 18.00
CA SER A 310 -8.45 -24.10 17.58
C SER A 310 -7.55 -25.34 17.68
N ARG A 311 -7.60 -26.07 18.80
CA ARG A 311 -6.85 -27.33 19.01
C ARG A 311 -7.31 -28.42 18.06
N GLY A 312 -8.63 -28.54 17.86
CA GLY A 312 -9.24 -29.51 16.95
C GLY A 312 -8.81 -29.30 15.49
N LEU A 313 -8.82 -28.05 15.01
CA LEU A 313 -8.38 -27.70 13.66
C LEU A 313 -6.88 -27.88 13.47
N GLN A 314 -6.05 -27.62 14.48
CA GLN A 314 -4.61 -27.91 14.41
C GLN A 314 -4.36 -29.40 14.25
N LYS A 315 -5.00 -30.23 15.07
CA LYS A 315 -4.89 -31.69 14.97
C LYS A 315 -5.39 -32.19 13.62
N TRP A 316 -6.56 -31.74 13.17
CA TRP A 316 -7.12 -32.09 11.86
C TRP A 316 -6.19 -31.68 10.70
N SER A 317 -5.67 -30.45 10.72
CA SER A 317 -4.78 -29.94 9.67
C SER A 317 -3.46 -30.72 9.63
N GLN A 318 -2.89 -31.07 10.78
CA GLN A 318 -1.68 -31.90 10.84
C GLN A 318 -1.94 -33.29 10.24
N CYS A 319 -3.07 -33.92 10.55
CA CYS A 319 -3.44 -35.22 10.00
C CYS A 319 -3.78 -35.20 8.50
N LYS A 320 -4.39 -34.13 7.99
CA LYS A 320 -4.85 -34.03 6.59
C LYS A 320 -3.84 -33.44 5.62
N VAL A 321 -3.10 -32.40 6.03
CA VAL A 321 -2.22 -31.62 5.15
C VAL A 321 -0.75 -32.03 5.28
N GLY A 322 -0.25 -32.32 6.49
CA GLY A 322 1.16 -32.69 6.72
C GLY A 322 2.18 -31.68 6.14
N ASN A 323 3.43 -32.12 5.91
CA ASN A 323 4.41 -31.32 5.18
C ASN A 323 4.14 -31.42 3.66
N VAL A 324 3.51 -30.37 3.11
CA VAL A 324 3.14 -30.28 1.69
C VAL A 324 4.34 -30.52 0.76
N LYS A 325 5.54 -30.03 1.12
CA LYS A 325 6.75 -30.21 0.32
C LYS A 325 7.18 -31.68 0.28
N SER A 326 7.23 -32.34 1.44
CA SER A 326 7.58 -33.77 1.52
C SER A 326 6.56 -34.63 0.79
N GLN A 327 5.26 -34.34 0.91
CA GLN A 327 4.22 -35.07 0.18
C GLN A 327 4.31 -34.87 -1.34
N LEU A 328 4.63 -33.65 -1.79
CA LEU A 328 4.82 -33.35 -3.20
C LEU A 328 6.06 -34.06 -3.76
N ALA A 329 7.16 -34.09 -2.99
CA ALA A 329 8.38 -34.80 -3.36
C ALA A 329 8.14 -36.31 -3.47
N ILE A 330 7.52 -36.93 -2.45
CA ILE A 330 7.15 -38.36 -2.47
C ILE A 330 6.22 -38.67 -3.66
N ALA A 331 5.21 -37.84 -3.90
CA ALA A 331 4.27 -38.07 -5.00
C ALA A 331 4.94 -37.93 -6.38
N LYS A 332 5.89 -36.99 -6.54
CA LYS A 332 6.70 -36.85 -7.76
C LYS A 332 7.64 -38.03 -7.97
N GLU A 333 8.27 -38.52 -6.90
CA GLU A 333 9.15 -39.69 -6.97
C GLU A 333 8.38 -40.94 -7.39
N ILE A 334 7.24 -41.22 -6.76
CA ILE A 334 6.38 -42.35 -7.14
C ILE A 334 5.90 -42.21 -8.60
N LEU A 335 5.55 -40.99 -9.04
CA LEU A 335 5.20 -40.76 -10.45
C LEU A 335 6.37 -41.01 -11.40
N HIS A 336 7.59 -40.61 -11.02
CA HIS A 336 8.80 -40.83 -11.81
C HIS A 336 9.09 -42.33 -11.95
N GLN A 337 9.02 -43.09 -10.86
CA GLN A 337 9.20 -44.54 -10.89
C GLN A 337 8.13 -45.24 -11.76
N LEU A 338 6.87 -44.80 -11.70
CA LEU A 338 5.80 -45.31 -12.58
C LEU A 338 6.00 -44.93 -14.05
N GLU A 339 6.64 -43.80 -14.35
CA GLU A 339 7.00 -43.41 -15.72
C GLU A 339 8.16 -44.26 -16.26
N ILE A 340 9.20 -44.52 -15.46
CA ILE A 340 10.29 -45.46 -15.80
C ILE A 340 9.75 -46.88 -16.03
N ALA A 341 8.87 -47.35 -15.15
CA ALA A 341 8.25 -48.68 -15.29
C ALA A 341 7.39 -48.80 -16.57
N ARG A 342 6.78 -47.70 -17.02
CA ARG A 342 5.99 -47.67 -18.26
C ARG A 342 6.85 -47.79 -19.52
N ASP A 343 8.06 -47.28 -19.47
CA ASP A 343 8.99 -47.34 -20.60
C ASP A 343 9.57 -48.76 -20.77
N SER A 344 9.57 -49.57 -19.71
CA SER A 344 10.03 -50.96 -19.73
C SER A 344 8.91 -52.02 -19.79
N ARG A 345 7.69 -51.72 -19.29
CA ARG A 345 6.53 -52.64 -19.34
C ARG A 345 5.18 -51.90 -19.34
N ALA A 346 4.12 -52.62 -19.70
CA ALA A 346 2.76 -52.11 -19.49
C ALA A 346 2.43 -51.99 -17.97
N LEU A 347 1.83 -50.87 -17.58
CA LEU A 347 1.35 -50.66 -16.20
C LEU A 347 0.07 -51.45 -15.95
N SER A 348 -0.06 -52.03 -14.76
CA SER A 348 -1.30 -52.68 -14.33
C SER A 348 -2.44 -51.66 -14.11
N HIS A 349 -3.68 -52.13 -14.06
CA HIS A 349 -4.84 -51.26 -13.83
C HIS A 349 -4.73 -50.44 -12.54
N GLY A 350 -4.21 -51.03 -11.46
CA GLY A 350 -3.98 -50.35 -10.18
C GLY A 350 -2.90 -49.27 -10.25
N GLU A 351 -1.79 -49.54 -10.96
CA GLU A 351 -0.70 -48.60 -11.17
C GLU A 351 -1.12 -47.40 -12.03
N GLU A 352 -1.88 -47.65 -13.10
CA GLU A 352 -2.40 -46.57 -13.96
C GLU A 352 -3.45 -45.72 -13.23
N TRP A 353 -4.30 -46.34 -12.39
CA TRP A 353 -5.20 -45.60 -11.50
C TRP A 353 -4.42 -44.74 -10.51
N LEU A 354 -3.39 -45.30 -9.86
CA LEU A 354 -2.55 -44.59 -8.90
C LEU A 354 -1.83 -43.42 -9.57
N ARG A 355 -1.26 -43.62 -10.76
CA ARG A 355 -0.63 -42.57 -11.57
C ARG A 355 -1.59 -41.43 -11.89
N LYS A 356 -2.79 -41.72 -12.40
CA LYS A 356 -3.82 -40.70 -12.68
C LYS A 356 -4.19 -39.92 -11.43
N LYS A 357 -4.37 -40.62 -10.30
CA LYS A 357 -4.71 -40.01 -9.02
C LYS A 357 -3.57 -39.16 -8.44
N LEU A 358 -2.32 -39.62 -8.55
CA LEU A 358 -1.13 -38.88 -8.11
C LEU A 358 -0.88 -37.65 -8.97
N LYS A 359 -1.12 -37.68 -10.29
CA LYS A 359 -1.02 -36.47 -11.14
C LYS A 359 -2.01 -35.38 -10.68
N LEU A 360 -3.26 -35.75 -10.42
CA LEU A 360 -4.27 -34.85 -9.84
C LEU A 360 -3.87 -34.36 -8.44
N HIS A 361 -3.32 -35.24 -7.60
CA HIS A 361 -2.87 -34.90 -6.25
C HIS A 361 -1.68 -33.94 -6.26
N CYS A 362 -0.70 -34.15 -7.14
CA CYS A 362 0.44 -33.25 -7.34
C CYS A 362 0.00 -31.86 -7.81
N LEU A 363 -0.97 -31.78 -8.72
CA LEU A 363 -1.57 -30.49 -9.13
C LEU A 363 -2.25 -29.79 -7.93
N GLY A 364 -2.99 -30.54 -7.11
CA GLY A 364 -3.61 -30.02 -5.89
C GLY A 364 -2.59 -29.51 -4.87
N LEU A 365 -1.53 -30.29 -4.60
CA LEU A 365 -0.45 -29.93 -3.67
C LEU A 365 0.38 -28.72 -4.18
N ALA A 366 0.69 -28.65 -5.47
CA ALA A 366 1.40 -27.52 -6.07
C ALA A 366 0.57 -26.22 -6.03
N SER A 367 -0.74 -26.31 -6.28
CA SER A 367 -1.69 -25.20 -6.12
C SER A 367 -1.78 -24.74 -4.66
N LEU A 368 -1.80 -25.69 -3.72
CA LEU A 368 -1.79 -25.40 -2.29
C LEU A 368 -0.50 -24.71 -1.87
N GLU A 369 0.66 -25.17 -2.34
CA GLU A 369 1.97 -24.54 -2.09
C GLU A 369 2.01 -23.10 -2.62
N GLN A 370 1.53 -22.87 -3.85
CA GLN A 370 1.39 -21.53 -4.43
C GLN A 370 0.49 -20.62 -3.59
N THR A 371 -0.64 -21.15 -3.10
CA THR A 371 -1.57 -20.42 -2.24
C THR A 371 -0.89 -20.03 -0.92
N ILE A 372 -0.19 -20.96 -0.28
CA ILE A 372 0.55 -20.73 0.97
C ILE A 372 1.65 -19.68 0.76
N ALA A 373 2.44 -19.79 -0.31
CA ALA A 373 3.50 -18.84 -0.64
C ALA A 373 2.94 -17.43 -0.87
N ARG A 374 1.84 -17.29 -1.63
CA ARG A 374 1.16 -16.01 -1.87
C ARG A 374 0.66 -15.38 -0.57
N LEU A 375 0.02 -16.15 0.31
CA LEU A 375 -0.47 -15.67 1.61
C LEU A 375 0.68 -15.16 2.49
N ARG A 376 1.80 -15.89 2.55
CA ARG A 376 3.00 -15.48 3.28
C ARG A 376 3.65 -14.22 2.71
N SER A 377 3.63 -14.05 1.39
CA SER A 377 4.15 -12.84 0.73
C SER A 377 3.32 -11.58 1.05
N ARG A 378 2.01 -11.74 1.36
CA ARG A 378 1.03 -10.65 1.52
C ARG A 378 0.87 -9.75 0.27
N VAL A 379 1.26 -10.24 -0.90
CA VAL A 379 1.01 -9.58 -2.20
C VAL A 379 -0.42 -9.89 -2.63
N LEU A 380 -1.34 -8.94 -2.45
CA LEU A 380 -2.77 -9.14 -2.70
C LEU A 380 -3.20 -8.86 -4.15
N TYR A 381 -2.37 -8.16 -4.92
CA TYR A 381 -2.75 -7.67 -6.26
C TYR A 381 -2.36 -8.62 -7.41
N ILE A 382 -1.49 -9.60 -7.20
CA ILE A 382 -1.06 -10.60 -8.20
C ILE A 382 -1.90 -11.88 -8.01
N LYS A 383 -2.50 -12.41 -9.09
CA LYS A 383 -3.30 -13.65 -9.02
C LYS A 383 -2.42 -14.90 -9.10
N GLU A 384 -2.98 -16.04 -8.69
CA GLU A 384 -2.37 -17.37 -8.89
C GLU A 384 -2.13 -17.61 -10.39
N GLY A 385 -0.88 -17.90 -10.78
CA GLY A 385 -0.44 -18.06 -12.17
C GLY A 385 0.26 -16.84 -12.81
N ASP A 386 0.11 -15.64 -12.24
CA ASP A 386 0.77 -14.42 -12.76
C ASP A 386 2.26 -14.32 -12.37
N ALA A 387 2.70 -15.10 -11.39
CA ALA A 387 4.08 -15.16 -10.88
C ALA A 387 4.45 -16.57 -10.40
N ASN A 388 5.73 -16.93 -10.50
CA ASN A 388 6.30 -18.16 -9.95
C ASN A 388 6.23 -18.15 -8.39
N THR A 389 6.11 -19.32 -7.74
CA THR A 389 6.26 -19.49 -6.28
C THR A 389 7.51 -18.79 -5.75
N SER A 390 8.62 -18.84 -6.48
CA SER A 390 9.88 -18.19 -6.11
C SER A 390 9.72 -16.68 -5.83
N TYR A 391 8.92 -15.96 -6.62
CA TYR A 391 8.62 -14.54 -6.37
C TYR A 391 7.95 -14.32 -4.99
N PHE A 392 6.95 -15.15 -4.67
CA PHE A 392 6.21 -15.04 -3.42
C PHE A 392 7.06 -15.44 -2.20
N HIS A 393 7.88 -16.50 -2.33
CA HIS A 393 8.82 -16.90 -1.30
C HIS A 393 9.82 -15.78 -1.03
N GLN A 394 10.51 -15.28 -2.06
CA GLN A 394 11.51 -14.23 -1.91
C GLN A 394 10.93 -12.94 -1.31
N HIS A 395 9.70 -12.56 -1.68
CA HIS A 395 9.04 -11.41 -1.07
C HIS A 395 8.68 -11.65 0.40
N ALA A 396 8.25 -12.87 0.77
CA ALA A 396 8.01 -13.25 2.16
C ALA A 396 9.32 -13.22 2.99
N HIS A 397 10.43 -13.73 2.44
CA HIS A 397 11.75 -13.69 3.08
C HIS A 397 12.27 -12.26 3.23
N TYR A 398 12.15 -11.41 2.19
CA TYR A 398 12.48 -9.99 2.29
C TYR A 398 11.70 -9.30 3.42
N ARG A 399 10.41 -9.59 3.57
CA ARG A 399 9.60 -9.07 4.67
C ARG A 399 10.05 -9.61 6.03
N LYS A 400 10.38 -10.89 6.15
CA LYS A 400 10.89 -11.49 7.38
C LYS A 400 12.19 -10.81 7.83
N LYS A 401 13.12 -10.59 6.88
CA LYS A 401 14.38 -9.87 7.11
C LYS A 401 14.16 -8.40 7.48
N LYS A 402 13.30 -7.68 6.74
CA LYS A 402 12.97 -6.28 7.03
C LYS A 402 12.32 -6.10 8.41
N ASN A 403 11.52 -7.07 8.84
CA ASN A 403 10.80 -7.01 10.11
C ASN A 403 11.62 -7.54 11.30
N PHE A 404 12.82 -8.05 11.07
CA PHE A 404 13.70 -8.51 12.15
C PHE A 404 14.25 -7.32 12.92
N ILE A 405 14.05 -7.33 14.24
CA ILE A 405 14.49 -6.29 15.15
C ILE A 405 15.87 -6.68 15.69
N ALA A 406 16.91 -6.11 15.07
CA ALA A 406 18.30 -6.38 15.45
C ALA A 406 18.66 -5.78 16.82
N LYS A 407 18.40 -4.49 17.02
CA LYS A 407 18.73 -3.75 18.25
C LYS A 407 17.62 -2.76 18.64
N PHE A 408 17.52 -2.47 19.92
CA PHE A 408 16.82 -1.31 20.45
C PHE A 408 17.83 -0.26 20.91
N GLN A 409 17.46 1.01 20.76
CA GLN A 409 18.20 2.12 21.34
C GLN A 409 17.28 2.79 22.35
N VAL A 410 17.72 2.82 23.61
CA VAL A 410 17.00 3.43 24.74
C VAL A 410 17.93 4.45 25.37
N GLY A 411 17.69 5.73 25.09
CA GLY A 411 18.66 6.79 25.37
C GLY A 411 19.98 6.53 24.62
N ASP A 412 21.09 6.51 25.35
CA ASP A 412 22.43 6.21 24.82
C ASP A 412 22.75 4.71 24.82
N ASN A 413 21.91 3.87 25.45
CA ASN A 413 22.14 2.44 25.57
C ASN A 413 21.60 1.67 24.37
N ILE A 414 22.43 0.77 23.82
CA ILE A 414 22.04 -0.13 22.71
C ILE A 414 21.81 -1.53 23.25
N ILE A 415 20.58 -2.01 23.15
CA ILE A 415 20.17 -3.34 23.60
C ILE A 415 20.10 -4.28 22.41
N VAL A 416 20.93 -5.32 22.42
CA VAL A 416 21.01 -6.33 21.35
C VAL A 416 20.40 -7.67 21.76
N SER A 417 20.39 -7.98 23.07
CA SER A 417 19.86 -9.24 23.60
C SER A 417 18.34 -9.34 23.42
N GLN A 418 17.85 -10.56 23.16
CA GLN A 418 16.42 -10.78 22.93
C GLN A 418 15.58 -10.46 24.18
N GLU A 419 16.03 -10.90 25.35
CA GLU A 419 15.36 -10.64 26.63
C GLU A 419 15.37 -9.15 26.97
N GLY A 420 16.52 -8.48 26.86
CA GLY A 420 16.60 -7.04 27.09
C GLY A 420 15.72 -6.23 26.12
N LYS A 421 15.58 -6.69 24.86
CA LYS A 421 14.63 -6.07 23.92
C LYS A 421 13.17 -6.28 24.37
N GLN A 422 12.82 -7.43 24.94
CA GLN A 422 11.46 -7.65 25.44
C GLN A 422 11.14 -6.83 26.68
N GLU A 423 12.10 -6.71 27.62
CA GLU A 423 11.99 -5.89 28.82
C GLU A 423 11.87 -4.41 28.48
N ALA A 424 12.77 -3.88 27.65
CA ALA A 424 12.71 -2.49 27.22
C ALA A 424 11.42 -2.14 26.45
N ALA A 425 10.90 -3.08 25.65
CA ALA A 425 9.57 -2.92 25.05
C ALA A 425 8.47 -2.90 26.11
N PHE A 426 8.50 -3.82 27.06
CA PHE A 426 7.51 -3.89 28.12
C PHE A 426 7.48 -2.60 28.95
N ASP A 427 8.62 -2.14 29.46
CA ASP A 427 8.70 -0.94 30.28
C ASP A 427 8.19 0.29 29.54
N PHE A 428 8.59 0.46 28.27
CA PHE A 428 8.12 1.56 27.45
C PHE A 428 6.59 1.57 27.29
N PHE A 429 6.00 0.44 26.90
CA PHE A 429 4.56 0.37 26.67
C PHE A 429 3.73 0.28 27.96
N ASN A 430 4.29 -0.27 29.04
CA ASN A 430 3.64 -0.30 30.34
C ASN A 430 3.56 1.10 30.95
N ASN A 431 4.63 1.90 30.83
CA ASN A 431 4.58 3.31 31.22
C ASN A 431 3.58 4.10 30.38
N LEU A 432 3.44 3.79 29.08
CA LEU A 432 2.51 4.48 28.20
C LEU A 432 1.03 4.08 28.39
N LEU A 433 0.75 2.78 28.51
CA LEU A 433 -0.63 2.23 28.47
C LEU A 433 -1.11 1.73 29.83
N GLY A 434 -0.18 1.26 30.68
CA GLY A 434 -0.46 0.65 31.97
C GLY A 434 -0.42 1.63 33.14
N THR A 435 -0.18 2.92 32.88
CA THR A 435 -0.32 4.01 33.85
C THR A 435 -1.34 5.02 33.35
N ALA A 436 -2.03 5.70 34.28
CA ALA A 436 -2.94 6.79 33.97
C ALA A 436 -2.75 7.89 35.02
N GLU A 437 -2.66 9.14 34.57
CA GLU A 437 -2.58 10.30 35.48
C GLU A 437 -3.96 10.62 36.06
N GLU A 438 -3.99 11.06 37.30
CA GLU A 438 -5.23 11.53 37.93
C GLU A 438 -5.62 12.89 37.37
N ARG A 439 -6.89 13.02 36.97
CA ARG A 439 -7.41 14.23 36.34
C ARG A 439 -7.81 15.26 37.41
N VAL A 440 -7.14 16.41 37.41
CA VAL A 440 -7.32 17.49 38.40
C VAL A 440 -8.58 18.35 38.16
N PHE A 441 -8.95 18.56 36.89
CA PHE A 441 -10.14 19.35 36.52
C PHE A 441 -10.80 18.80 35.24
N SER A 442 -12.03 19.25 34.94
CA SER A 442 -12.69 18.95 33.67
C SER A 442 -13.26 20.20 33.00
N PHE A 443 -13.60 20.08 31.72
CA PHE A 443 -14.27 21.12 30.97
C PHE A 443 -15.77 21.12 31.21
N ASN A 444 -16.38 22.31 31.27
CA ASN A 444 -17.83 22.46 31.19
C ASN A 444 -18.27 22.39 29.72
N LEU A 445 -18.30 21.18 29.15
CA LEU A 445 -18.62 20.95 27.73
C LEU A 445 -19.92 21.65 27.26
N PRO A 446 -21.03 21.66 28.02
CA PRO A 446 -22.24 22.41 27.66
C PRO A 446 -22.07 23.89 27.31
N VAL A 447 -21.01 24.56 27.80
CA VAL A 447 -20.79 25.99 27.56
C VAL A 447 -20.35 26.27 26.11
N PHE A 448 -19.55 25.38 25.51
CA PHE A 448 -18.84 25.69 24.27
C PHE A 448 -18.93 24.61 23.19
N HIS A 449 -19.19 23.36 23.58
CA HIS A 449 -19.27 22.22 22.67
C HIS A 449 -20.67 22.08 22.07
N HIS A 450 -20.77 21.38 20.94
CA HIS A 450 -22.04 21.18 20.24
C HIS A 450 -23.07 20.43 21.10
N GLN A 451 -24.35 20.78 20.91
CA GLN A 451 -25.48 20.35 21.75
C GLN A 451 -25.68 18.83 21.82
N GLN A 452 -26.25 18.39 22.95
CA GLN A 452 -26.64 16.99 23.15
C GLN A 452 -27.69 16.58 22.12
N GLN A 453 -27.44 15.50 21.41
CA GLN A 453 -28.45 14.84 20.58
C GLN A 453 -28.79 13.50 21.22
N ASN A 454 -30.07 13.17 21.35
CA ASN A 454 -30.44 11.88 21.93
C ASN A 454 -30.02 10.74 20.98
N GLN A 455 -29.02 9.95 21.38
CA GLN A 455 -28.52 8.81 20.62
C GLN A 455 -29.09 7.46 21.11
N SER A 456 -30.30 7.45 21.66
CA SER A 456 -30.96 6.25 22.20
C SER A 456 -31.02 5.07 21.23
N GLN A 457 -31.08 5.33 19.92
CA GLN A 457 -31.04 4.30 18.88
C GLN A 457 -29.78 3.39 18.94
N LEU A 458 -28.68 3.89 19.51
CA LEU A 458 -27.45 3.11 19.68
C LEU A 458 -27.56 2.03 20.77
N ASP A 459 -28.50 2.19 21.71
CA ASP A 459 -28.73 1.30 22.85
C ASP A 459 -29.63 0.09 22.52
N GLU A 460 -30.19 0.02 21.31
CA GLU A 460 -31.04 -1.09 20.87
C GLU A 460 -30.32 -2.45 20.91
N PRO A 461 -31.01 -3.58 21.17
CA PRO A 461 -30.40 -4.91 21.09
C PRO A 461 -29.81 -5.20 19.70
N PHE A 462 -28.80 -6.07 19.63
CA PHE A 462 -28.20 -6.47 18.34
C PHE A 462 -29.15 -7.38 17.57
N SER A 463 -29.53 -7.01 16.35
CA SER A 463 -30.38 -7.85 15.50
C SER A 463 -29.56 -8.90 14.73
N VAL A 464 -30.19 -10.01 14.34
CA VAL A 464 -29.53 -11.07 13.58
C VAL A 464 -29.06 -10.55 12.23
N GLU A 465 -29.87 -9.72 11.58
CA GLU A 465 -29.59 -9.08 10.29
C GLU A 465 -28.38 -8.16 10.39
N GLU A 466 -28.28 -7.36 11.45
CA GLU A 466 -27.17 -6.46 11.73
C GLU A 466 -25.85 -7.23 11.91
N VAL A 467 -25.86 -8.28 12.72
CA VAL A 467 -24.67 -9.12 12.98
C VAL A 467 -24.24 -9.82 11.69
N ARG A 468 -25.20 -10.37 10.92
CA ARG A 468 -24.93 -11.03 9.64
C ARG A 468 -24.37 -10.05 8.61
N ALA A 469 -24.92 -8.84 8.50
CA ALA A 469 -24.42 -7.80 7.61
C ALA A 469 -22.99 -7.38 8.00
N THR A 470 -22.73 -7.25 9.29
CA THR A 470 -21.41 -6.93 9.84
C THR A 470 -20.38 -8.00 9.48
N ILE A 471 -20.68 -9.28 9.69
CA ILE A 471 -19.80 -10.40 9.32
C ILE A 471 -19.56 -10.42 7.81
N LYS A 472 -20.57 -10.12 6.99
CA LYS A 472 -20.44 -10.04 5.53
C LYS A 472 -19.50 -8.91 5.09
N ASP A 473 -19.52 -7.77 5.76
CA ASP A 473 -18.64 -6.61 5.50
C ASP A 473 -17.20 -6.84 5.97
N MET A 474 -16.96 -7.73 6.95
CA MET A 474 -15.61 -7.99 7.46
C MET A 474 -14.63 -8.45 6.36
N PRO A 475 -13.40 -7.90 6.30
CA PRO A 475 -12.36 -8.39 5.40
C PRO A 475 -12.02 -9.87 5.66
N MET A 476 -11.94 -10.68 4.60
CA MET A 476 -11.76 -12.13 4.75
C MET A 476 -10.40 -12.51 5.34
N ASP A 477 -9.31 -11.95 4.79
CA ASP A 477 -7.94 -12.43 4.99
C ASP A 477 -7.04 -11.41 5.71
N LYS A 478 -7.64 -10.50 6.51
CA LYS A 478 -6.88 -9.61 7.40
C LYS A 478 -6.15 -10.43 8.46
N ALA A 479 -5.03 -9.89 8.98
CA ALA A 479 -4.25 -10.55 10.00
C ALA A 479 -5.10 -10.85 11.27
N PRO A 480 -5.02 -12.07 11.82
CA PRO A 480 -5.77 -12.42 13.01
C PRO A 480 -5.22 -11.75 14.27
N GLY A 481 -6.02 -11.79 15.34
CA GLY A 481 -5.53 -11.50 16.69
C GLY A 481 -4.66 -12.63 17.25
N PRO A 482 -4.26 -12.53 18.54
CA PRO A 482 -3.51 -13.57 19.25
C PRO A 482 -4.19 -14.95 19.23
N ASP A 483 -5.50 -14.97 19.06
CA ASP A 483 -6.39 -16.13 19.00
C ASP A 483 -6.52 -16.77 17.61
N GLY A 484 -5.86 -16.22 16.59
CA GLY A 484 -5.68 -16.88 15.30
C GLY A 484 -6.86 -16.87 14.32
N PHE A 485 -8.08 -16.53 14.75
CA PHE A 485 -9.26 -16.50 13.88
C PHE A 485 -9.34 -15.23 13.01
N ILE A 486 -9.84 -15.38 11.77
CA ILE A 486 -9.96 -14.31 10.76
C ILE A 486 -11.40 -14.13 10.27
N GLY A 487 -11.71 -13.04 9.57
CA GLY A 487 -13.05 -12.79 9.03
C GLY A 487 -13.60 -13.92 8.15
N ARG A 488 -12.74 -14.64 7.43
CA ARG A 488 -13.12 -15.83 6.66
C ARG A 488 -13.74 -16.94 7.51
N PHE A 489 -13.24 -17.17 8.73
CA PHE A 489 -13.81 -18.16 9.65
C PHE A 489 -15.27 -17.82 9.97
N TYR A 490 -15.54 -16.59 10.39
CA TYR A 490 -16.90 -16.13 10.70
C TYR A 490 -17.86 -16.26 9.50
N LYS A 491 -17.38 -15.94 8.29
CA LYS A 491 -18.20 -16.05 7.06
C LYS A 491 -18.51 -17.49 6.68
N CYS A 492 -17.51 -18.37 6.70
CA CYS A 492 -17.66 -19.75 6.27
C CYS A 492 -18.40 -20.61 7.30
N CYS A 493 -18.17 -20.37 8.59
CA CYS A 493 -18.73 -21.18 9.67
C CYS A 493 -20.00 -20.57 10.29
N TRP A 494 -20.56 -19.50 9.71
CA TRP A 494 -21.72 -18.79 10.27
C TRP A 494 -22.90 -19.74 10.55
N GLY A 495 -23.19 -20.66 9.64
CA GLY A 495 -24.27 -21.64 9.81
C GLY A 495 -24.12 -22.56 11.03
N ILE A 496 -22.90 -22.70 11.57
CA ILE A 496 -22.60 -23.53 12.74
C ILE A 496 -22.53 -22.67 14.02
N ILE A 497 -21.88 -21.50 13.94
CA ILE A 497 -21.54 -20.70 15.14
C ILE A 497 -22.57 -19.63 15.50
N CYS A 498 -23.54 -19.34 14.61
CA CYS A 498 -24.48 -18.22 14.72
C CYS A 498 -25.15 -18.12 16.10
N ASN A 499 -25.74 -19.22 16.59
CA ASN A 499 -26.50 -19.22 17.83
C ASN A 499 -25.64 -18.83 19.06
N ASP A 500 -24.45 -19.43 19.20
CA ASP A 500 -23.55 -19.11 20.31
C ASP A 500 -23.02 -17.66 20.26
N VAL A 501 -22.77 -17.14 19.04
CA VAL A 501 -22.35 -15.76 18.84
C VAL A 501 -23.46 -14.78 19.24
N LEU A 502 -24.71 -15.04 18.84
CA LEU A 502 -25.85 -14.20 19.19
C LEU A 502 -26.13 -14.21 20.70
N LEU A 503 -26.09 -15.40 21.34
CA LEU A 503 -26.25 -15.50 22.79
C LEU A 503 -25.18 -14.72 23.55
N ALA A 504 -23.92 -14.79 23.10
CA ALA A 504 -22.83 -14.03 23.69
C ALA A 504 -23.01 -12.50 23.50
N LEU A 505 -23.44 -12.05 22.32
CA LEU A 505 -23.75 -10.64 22.06
C LEU A 505 -24.90 -10.13 22.96
N SER A 506 -25.96 -10.92 23.11
CA SER A 506 -27.08 -10.59 24.00
C SER A 506 -26.70 -10.58 25.48
N ALA A 507 -25.72 -11.38 25.90
CA ALA A 507 -25.19 -11.33 27.26
C ALA A 507 -24.37 -10.04 27.50
N ILE A 508 -23.53 -9.66 26.54
CA ILE A 508 -22.74 -8.42 26.59
C ILE A 508 -23.66 -7.19 26.61
N HIS A 509 -24.70 -7.17 25.78
CA HIS A 509 -25.68 -6.07 25.76
C HIS A 509 -26.40 -5.90 27.11
N ARG A 510 -26.59 -7.00 27.86
CA ARG A 510 -27.15 -6.99 29.22
C ARG A 510 -26.15 -6.62 30.32
N GLY A 511 -24.89 -6.33 29.98
CA GLY A 511 -23.86 -5.90 30.93
C GLY A 511 -23.04 -7.04 31.56
N HIS A 512 -23.04 -8.24 30.99
CA HIS A 512 -22.18 -9.32 31.48
C HIS A 512 -20.71 -9.02 31.14
N VAL A 513 -19.90 -8.77 32.16
CA VAL A 513 -18.46 -8.51 32.01
C VAL A 513 -17.70 -9.84 31.95
N PHE A 514 -16.98 -10.07 30.85
CA PHE A 514 -16.06 -11.21 30.71
C PHE A 514 -14.85 -10.79 29.87
N ASN A 515 -13.70 -11.43 30.07
CA ASN A 515 -12.52 -11.19 29.24
C ASN A 515 -12.81 -11.58 27.78
N LEU A 516 -13.02 -10.58 26.94
CA LEU A 516 -13.40 -10.77 25.55
C LEU A 516 -12.21 -11.30 24.75
N ILE A 517 -12.43 -12.40 24.01
CA ILE A 517 -11.44 -12.87 23.04
C ILE A 517 -11.26 -11.79 21.97
N HIS A 518 -10.01 -11.56 21.57
CA HIS A 518 -9.65 -10.55 20.59
C HIS A 518 -10.45 -10.61 19.27
N SER A 519 -10.70 -11.78 18.67
CA SER A 519 -11.53 -11.88 17.46
C SER A 519 -12.99 -11.49 17.70
N PHE A 520 -13.54 -11.85 18.86
CA PHE A 520 -14.91 -11.53 19.23
C PHE A 520 -15.07 -10.05 19.62
N ALA A 521 -14.11 -9.49 20.36
CA ALA A 521 -14.05 -8.05 20.64
C ALA A 521 -14.03 -7.23 19.35
N LYS A 522 -13.26 -7.66 18.33
CA LYS A 522 -13.26 -7.03 16.99
C LYS A 522 -14.61 -7.12 16.27
N LEU A 523 -15.36 -8.20 16.47
CA LEU A 523 -16.72 -8.31 15.94
C LEU A 523 -17.64 -7.30 16.63
N VAL A 524 -17.59 -7.22 17.96
CA VAL A 524 -18.37 -6.26 18.76
C VAL A 524 -18.04 -4.83 18.34
N THR A 525 -16.76 -4.43 18.31
CA THR A 525 -16.37 -3.07 17.92
C THR A 525 -16.72 -2.75 16.48
N LYS A 526 -16.70 -3.74 15.57
CA LYS A 526 -17.19 -3.55 14.20
C LYS A 526 -18.70 -3.29 14.15
N ILE A 527 -19.49 -4.01 14.93
CA ILE A 527 -20.94 -3.76 15.05
C ILE A 527 -21.18 -2.33 15.55
N LEU A 528 -20.52 -1.94 16.66
CA LEU A 528 -20.63 -0.58 17.21
C LEU A 528 -20.18 0.49 16.19
N SER A 529 -19.09 0.25 15.46
CA SER A 529 -18.63 1.19 14.43
C SER A 529 -19.66 1.36 13.29
N ASN A 530 -20.37 0.28 12.92
CA ASN A 530 -21.39 0.34 11.88
C ASN A 530 -22.61 1.14 12.35
N ARG A 531 -22.97 1.07 13.64
CA ARG A 531 -24.04 1.89 14.24
C ARG A 531 -23.67 3.36 14.34
N LEU A 532 -22.43 3.67 14.71
CA LEU A 532 -21.96 5.04 14.90
C LEU A 532 -21.69 5.77 13.57
N ALA A 533 -21.29 5.05 12.51
CA ALA A 533 -20.78 5.66 11.28
C ALA A 533 -21.77 6.57 10.54
N PRO A 534 -23.08 6.27 10.48
CA PRO A 534 -24.08 7.17 9.89
C PRO A 534 -24.28 8.47 10.69
N LEU A 535 -24.05 8.46 12.00
CA LEU A 535 -24.33 9.57 12.91
C LEU A 535 -23.14 10.52 13.06
N LEU A 536 -21.94 10.01 12.81
CA LEU A 536 -20.69 10.76 12.97
C LEU A 536 -20.65 12.13 12.25
N PRO A 537 -21.20 12.30 11.02
CA PRO A 537 -21.23 13.61 10.35
C PRO A 537 -22.01 14.70 11.11
N GLU A 538 -23.01 14.32 11.90
CA GLU A 538 -23.85 15.23 12.69
C GLU A 538 -23.24 15.53 14.06
N LEU A 539 -22.45 14.59 14.59
CA LEU A 539 -21.80 14.69 15.90
C LEU A 539 -20.51 15.53 15.89
N VAL A 540 -19.89 15.76 14.73
CA VAL A 540 -18.60 16.44 14.64
C VAL A 540 -18.57 17.54 13.58
N SER A 541 -17.83 18.60 13.88
CA SER A 541 -17.65 19.74 12.98
C SER A 541 -17.11 19.36 11.61
N ASN A 542 -17.49 20.10 10.56
CA ASN A 542 -17.07 19.87 9.17
C ASN A 542 -15.56 20.01 8.91
N ILE A 543 -14.84 20.61 9.85
CA ILE A 543 -13.38 20.77 9.83
C ILE A 543 -12.66 19.44 10.10
N GLN A 544 -13.28 18.56 10.88
CA GLN A 544 -12.80 17.22 11.13
C GLN A 544 -13.22 16.33 9.96
N THR A 545 -12.29 15.72 9.24
CA THR A 545 -12.64 14.90 8.06
C THR A 545 -12.21 13.43 8.18
N ALA A 546 -11.35 13.13 9.15
CA ALA A 546 -10.84 11.79 9.31
C ALA A 546 -11.95 10.81 9.72
N PHE A 547 -11.95 9.62 9.11
CA PHE A 547 -12.85 8.51 9.42
C PHE A 547 -14.36 8.81 9.31
N ILE A 548 -14.75 9.93 8.69
CA ILE A 548 -16.15 10.31 8.51
C ILE A 548 -16.60 10.01 7.07
N ARG A 549 -17.71 9.29 6.93
CA ARG A 549 -18.25 8.91 5.63
C ARG A 549 -18.57 10.16 4.80
N GLY A 550 -18.08 10.20 3.56
CA GLY A 550 -18.31 11.32 2.64
C GLY A 550 -17.33 12.49 2.78
N ARG A 551 -16.49 12.51 3.81
CA ARG A 551 -15.36 13.44 3.95
C ARG A 551 -14.07 12.75 3.48
N SER A 552 -13.06 13.51 3.09
CA SER A 552 -11.82 13.00 2.50
C SER A 552 -10.58 13.75 2.98
N ILE A 553 -9.44 13.06 3.08
CA ILE A 553 -8.14 13.67 3.45
C ILE A 553 -7.77 14.89 2.60
N GLN A 554 -8.21 14.90 1.34
CA GLN A 554 -7.95 16.02 0.45
C GLN A 554 -8.76 17.27 0.83
N ASP A 555 -9.87 17.15 1.56
CA ASP A 555 -10.64 18.30 2.04
C ASP A 555 -9.78 19.18 2.99
N ASN A 556 -9.05 18.58 3.94
CA ASN A 556 -8.11 19.31 4.82
C ASN A 556 -6.98 19.95 4.03
N PHE A 557 -6.37 19.20 3.11
CA PHE A 557 -5.30 19.74 2.28
C PHE A 557 -5.81 20.94 1.46
N MET A 558 -6.99 20.84 0.87
CA MET A 558 -7.59 21.94 0.09
C MET A 558 -7.88 23.15 0.98
N LEU A 559 -8.41 22.96 2.19
CA LEU A 559 -8.59 24.03 3.17
C LEU A 559 -7.26 24.75 3.46
N ILE A 560 -6.26 24.02 3.95
CA ILE A 560 -4.98 24.59 4.38
C ILE A 560 -4.23 25.24 3.21
N GLN A 561 -4.16 24.57 2.06
CA GLN A 561 -3.44 25.06 0.90
C GLN A 561 -4.09 26.34 0.31
N GLN A 562 -5.42 26.40 0.20
CA GLN A 562 -6.07 27.61 -0.34
C GLN A 562 -6.08 28.74 0.68
N LEU A 563 -6.26 28.45 1.97
CA LEU A 563 -6.21 29.46 3.02
C LEU A 563 -4.81 30.08 3.12
N ALA A 564 -3.74 29.27 3.16
CA ALA A 564 -2.36 29.77 3.17
C ALA A 564 -2.06 30.70 1.98
N ARG A 565 -2.54 30.34 0.78
CA ARG A 565 -2.39 31.19 -0.42
C ARG A 565 -3.20 32.48 -0.36
N LEU A 566 -4.38 32.43 0.25
CA LEU A 566 -5.23 33.59 0.45
C LEU A 566 -4.59 34.56 1.45
N LEU A 567 -4.08 34.06 2.58
CA LEU A 567 -3.36 34.86 3.58
C LEU A 567 -2.05 35.44 3.02
N HIS A 568 -1.34 34.68 2.18
CA HIS A 568 -0.16 35.21 1.50
C HIS A 568 -0.50 36.37 0.56
N ARG A 569 -1.63 36.30 -0.16
CA ARG A 569 -2.10 37.38 -1.06
C ARG A 569 -2.66 38.59 -0.32
N SER A 570 -3.19 38.41 0.89
CA SER A 570 -3.65 39.54 1.71
C SER A 570 -2.50 40.40 2.23
N LYS A 571 -1.24 39.95 2.10
CA LYS A 571 -0.03 40.65 2.55
C LYS A 571 -0.05 40.97 4.05
N GLN A 572 -0.69 40.11 4.83
CA GLN A 572 -0.77 40.26 6.28
C GLN A 572 0.01 39.14 6.97
N PRO A 573 0.71 39.43 8.08
CA PRO A 573 1.57 38.45 8.75
C PRO A 573 0.72 37.39 9.46
N HIS A 574 1.03 36.12 9.22
CA HIS A 574 0.37 34.96 9.79
C HIS A 574 1.38 33.83 10.00
N VAL A 575 1.09 32.94 10.94
CA VAL A 575 1.87 31.72 11.19
C VAL A 575 0.97 30.51 11.00
N LEU A 576 1.45 29.54 10.23
CA LEU A 576 0.85 28.20 10.15
C LEU A 576 1.56 27.33 11.17
N LEU A 577 0.83 26.87 12.19
CA LEU A 577 1.31 25.91 13.18
C LEU A 577 0.91 24.51 12.76
N LYS A 578 1.90 23.62 12.64
CA LYS A 578 1.70 22.18 12.51
C LYS A 578 2.04 21.55 13.86
N LEU A 579 1.02 21.06 14.55
CA LEU A 579 1.16 20.53 15.90
C LEU A 579 1.35 19.01 15.86
N ASP A 580 2.21 18.49 16.73
CA ASP A 580 2.49 17.06 16.87
C ASP A 580 1.90 16.53 18.18
N MET A 581 0.85 15.71 18.12
CA MET A 581 0.23 15.13 19.31
C MET A 581 1.01 13.90 19.77
N THR A 582 1.47 13.89 21.02
CA THR A 582 2.29 12.80 21.54
C THR A 582 1.46 11.53 21.68
N LYS A 583 1.82 10.48 20.94
CA LYS A 583 1.25 9.12 21.09
C LYS A 583 -0.30 9.12 21.07
N ALA A 584 -0.89 9.90 20.18
CA ALA A 584 -2.29 10.31 20.25
C ALA A 584 -3.31 9.20 20.59
N PHE A 585 -3.29 8.06 19.90
CA PHE A 585 -4.22 6.96 20.24
C PHE A 585 -3.95 6.34 21.61
N ASP A 586 -2.69 6.23 22.00
CA ASP A 586 -2.26 5.52 23.21
C ASP A 586 -2.47 6.35 24.50
N SER A 587 -2.67 7.67 24.37
CA SER A 587 -2.72 8.61 25.50
C SER A 587 -4.12 9.15 25.84
N ILE A 588 -5.18 8.71 25.15
CA ILE A 588 -6.54 9.18 25.44
C ILE A 588 -6.98 8.78 26.85
N SER A 589 -7.39 9.77 27.64
CA SER A 589 -8.04 9.56 28.94
C SER A 589 -9.43 8.94 28.77
N TRP A 590 -9.65 7.78 29.41
CA TRP A 590 -10.95 7.09 29.36
C TRP A 590 -12.04 7.88 30.09
N SER A 591 -11.72 8.54 31.20
CA SER A 591 -12.69 9.35 31.95
C SER A 591 -13.21 10.52 31.10
N PHE A 592 -12.30 11.21 30.40
CA PHE A 592 -12.69 12.28 29.49
C PHE A 592 -13.47 11.77 28.28
N LEU A 593 -13.07 10.65 27.68
CA LEU A 593 -13.82 10.02 26.58
C LEU A 593 -15.28 9.75 26.99
N LEU A 594 -15.50 9.16 28.17
CA LEU A 594 -16.84 8.85 28.66
C LEU A 594 -17.66 10.12 28.94
N GLU A 595 -17.03 11.18 29.45
CA GLU A 595 -17.68 12.48 29.65
C GLU A 595 -18.12 13.10 28.32
N VAL A 596 -17.28 13.05 27.28
CA VAL A 596 -17.63 13.51 25.93
C VAL A 596 -18.80 12.71 25.34
N LEU A 597 -18.80 11.38 25.49
CA LEU A 597 -19.90 10.54 25.03
C LEU A 597 -21.21 10.86 25.77
N GLN A 598 -21.17 11.02 27.09
CA GLN A 598 -22.35 11.41 27.87
C GLN A 598 -22.86 12.79 27.47
N HIS A 599 -21.95 13.75 27.27
CA HIS A 599 -22.30 15.09 26.83
C HIS A 599 -22.96 15.07 25.44
N LEU A 600 -22.47 14.27 24.51
CA LEU A 600 -23.06 14.10 23.17
C LEU A 600 -24.40 13.34 23.15
N GLY A 601 -24.89 12.88 24.31
CA GLY A 601 -26.19 12.23 24.46
C GLY A 601 -26.18 10.73 24.17
N PHE A 602 -25.03 10.07 24.29
CA PHE A 602 -24.94 8.61 24.22
C PHE A 602 -25.59 7.98 25.46
N GLY A 603 -26.39 6.93 25.23
CA GLY A 603 -27.09 6.22 26.28
C GLY A 603 -26.17 5.46 27.24
N ARG A 604 -26.71 5.08 28.40
CA ARG A 604 -25.95 4.38 29.46
C ARG A 604 -25.46 3.01 28.99
N LYS A 605 -26.25 2.28 28.19
CA LYS A 605 -25.85 0.94 27.73
C LYS A 605 -24.65 1.04 26.79
N TRP A 606 -24.67 1.99 25.85
CA TRP A 606 -23.52 2.25 24.99
C TRP A 606 -22.26 2.58 25.78
N CYS A 607 -22.34 3.54 26.72
CA CYS A 607 -21.22 3.91 27.57
C CYS A 607 -20.67 2.69 28.35
N ASN A 608 -21.54 1.85 28.90
CA ASN A 608 -21.12 0.62 29.59
C ASN A 608 -20.42 -0.37 28.65
N LEU A 609 -20.89 -0.53 27.41
CA LEU A 609 -20.21 -1.35 26.40
C LEU A 609 -18.80 -0.84 26.10
N ILE A 610 -18.63 0.49 25.96
CA ILE A 610 -17.31 1.11 25.79
C ILE A 610 -16.43 0.86 27.02
N CYS A 611 -16.94 1.09 28.23
CA CYS A 611 -16.21 0.80 29.47
C CYS A 611 -15.73 -0.66 29.53
N MET A 612 -16.60 -1.62 29.23
CA MET A 612 -16.22 -3.05 29.21
C MET A 612 -15.14 -3.36 28.18
N LEU A 613 -15.23 -2.77 26.98
CA LEU A 613 -14.23 -2.94 25.93
C LEU A 613 -12.88 -2.34 26.33
N LEU A 614 -12.87 -1.20 27.03
CA LEU A 614 -11.64 -0.55 27.49
C LEU A 614 -11.03 -1.31 28.68
N ALA A 615 -11.82 -1.61 29.71
CA ALA A 615 -11.36 -2.29 30.93
C ALA A 615 -10.82 -3.71 30.69
N THR A 616 -11.28 -4.40 29.65
CA THR A 616 -10.78 -5.74 29.27
C THR A 616 -9.63 -5.69 28.25
N ALA A 617 -9.14 -4.50 27.89
CA ALA A 617 -8.07 -4.34 26.92
C ALA A 617 -6.70 -4.72 27.53
N SER A 618 -5.96 -5.54 26.79
CA SER A 618 -4.57 -5.87 27.10
C SER A 618 -3.74 -6.04 25.83
N THR A 619 -2.42 -5.90 25.95
CA THR A 619 -1.47 -6.03 24.85
C THR A 619 -0.24 -6.83 25.27
N GLN A 620 0.27 -7.63 24.34
CA GLN A 620 1.60 -8.25 24.45
C GLN A 620 2.42 -7.82 23.24
N VAL A 621 3.62 -7.30 23.48
CA VAL A 621 4.53 -6.90 22.41
C VAL A 621 5.24 -8.16 21.88
N LEU A 622 5.22 -8.36 20.56
CA LEU A 622 5.96 -9.44 19.92
C LEU A 622 7.30 -8.92 19.43
N VAL A 623 8.40 -9.39 20.02
CA VAL A 623 9.77 -9.10 19.57
C VAL A 623 10.30 -10.34 18.86
N ASN A 624 10.60 -10.22 17.57
CA ASN A 624 11.13 -11.31 16.74
C ASN A 624 10.32 -12.63 16.81
N GLY A 625 8.99 -12.53 16.99
CA GLY A 625 8.08 -13.67 17.04
C GLY A 625 7.80 -14.22 18.44
N GLN A 626 8.48 -13.73 19.48
CA GLN A 626 8.24 -14.14 20.86
C GLN A 626 7.36 -13.10 21.60
N PRO A 627 6.24 -13.51 22.25
CA PRO A 627 5.52 -12.61 23.15
C PRO A 627 6.38 -12.18 24.33
N GLY A 628 6.34 -10.90 24.65
CA GLY A 628 6.71 -10.40 25.97
C GLY A 628 5.56 -10.53 26.99
N GLN A 629 5.73 -9.85 28.13
CA GLN A 629 4.74 -9.80 29.21
C GLN A 629 3.44 -9.07 28.77
N THR A 630 2.34 -9.35 29.49
CA THR A 630 1.03 -8.74 29.23
C THR A 630 0.94 -7.37 29.92
N ILE A 631 0.52 -6.36 29.16
CA ILE A 631 0.24 -5.01 29.64
C ILE A 631 -1.28 -4.83 29.67
N THR A 632 -1.83 -4.56 30.84
CA THR A 632 -3.23 -4.16 31.02
C THR A 632 -3.35 -2.66 30.73
N HIS A 633 -4.36 -2.25 29.97
CA HIS A 633 -4.53 -0.84 29.63
C HIS A 633 -5.27 -0.11 30.75
N LEU A 634 -4.86 1.12 31.04
CA LEU A 634 -5.57 2.08 31.90
C LEU A 634 -5.96 3.36 31.13
N GLN A 635 -5.36 3.56 29.95
CA GLN A 635 -5.66 4.67 29.04
C GLN A 635 -5.45 4.24 27.58
N GLY A 636 -5.84 5.10 26.66
CA GLY A 636 -5.64 4.92 25.22
C GLY A 636 -6.71 4.10 24.51
N LEU A 637 -6.64 4.09 23.18
CA LEU A 637 -7.54 3.41 22.26
C LEU A 637 -6.74 2.47 21.37
N ARG A 638 -7.31 1.30 21.04
CA ARG A 638 -6.57 0.25 20.33
C ARG A 638 -6.36 0.63 18.86
N GLN A 639 -5.11 0.73 18.44
CA GLN A 639 -4.78 0.96 17.03
C GLN A 639 -5.17 -0.26 16.16
N GLY A 640 -5.88 0.01 15.06
CA GLY A 640 -6.37 -1.02 14.13
C GLY A 640 -7.72 -1.65 14.49
N ASP A 641 -8.33 -1.22 15.60
CA ASP A 641 -9.72 -1.48 15.93
C ASP A 641 -10.67 -0.57 15.10
N PRO A 642 -11.81 -1.06 14.61
CA PRO A 642 -12.71 -0.26 13.76
C PRO A 642 -13.44 0.88 14.48
N LEU A 643 -13.65 0.80 15.80
CA LEU A 643 -14.38 1.81 16.56
C LEU A 643 -13.47 2.91 17.09
N SER A 644 -12.25 2.54 17.50
CA SER A 644 -11.26 3.44 18.10
C SER A 644 -11.02 4.76 17.33
N PRO A 645 -10.90 4.78 15.98
CA PRO A 645 -10.74 6.02 15.23
C PRO A 645 -11.92 6.99 15.35
N MET A 646 -13.14 6.46 15.51
CA MET A 646 -14.35 7.28 15.62
C MET A 646 -14.44 7.90 17.01
N LEU A 647 -14.13 7.13 18.05
CA LEU A 647 -14.04 7.64 19.43
C LEU A 647 -12.97 8.72 19.56
N PHE A 648 -11.80 8.49 18.95
CA PHE A 648 -10.73 9.49 18.89
C PHE A 648 -11.20 10.78 18.19
N THR A 649 -11.95 10.65 17.10
CA THR A 649 -12.49 11.79 16.35
C THR A 649 -13.45 12.64 17.20
N LEU A 650 -14.31 12.01 18.02
CA LEU A 650 -15.21 12.70 18.94
C LEU A 650 -14.44 13.50 20.00
N VAL A 651 -13.39 12.91 20.58
CA VAL A 651 -12.54 13.59 21.58
C VAL A 651 -11.80 14.78 20.95
N MET A 652 -11.24 14.60 19.75
CA MET A 652 -10.52 15.66 19.05
C MET A 652 -11.42 16.83 18.62
N ASP A 653 -12.71 16.61 18.38
CA ASP A 653 -13.62 17.70 18.01
C ASP A 653 -13.87 18.70 19.16
N VAL A 654 -13.62 18.28 20.41
CA VAL A 654 -13.62 19.19 21.57
C VAL A 654 -12.53 20.25 21.44
N LEU A 655 -11.34 19.91 20.93
CA LEU A 655 -10.27 20.88 20.67
C LEU A 655 -10.72 21.92 19.64
N ASN A 656 -11.41 21.50 18.58
CA ASN A 656 -11.96 22.42 17.60
C ASN A 656 -13.02 23.34 18.21
N SER A 657 -13.90 22.80 19.06
CA SER A 657 -14.91 23.58 19.78
C SER A 657 -14.29 24.61 20.73
N LEU A 658 -13.20 24.25 21.42
CA LEU A 658 -12.42 25.18 22.26
C LEU A 658 -11.86 26.34 21.45
N VAL A 659 -11.19 26.05 20.32
CA VAL A 659 -10.62 27.11 19.46
C VAL A 659 -11.72 27.98 18.83
N ALA A 660 -12.85 27.37 18.46
CA ALA A 660 -14.01 28.09 17.94
C ALA A 660 -14.64 29.00 19.01
N ALA A 661 -14.71 28.56 20.27
CA ALA A 661 -15.19 29.37 21.38
C ALA A 661 -14.27 30.55 21.68
N ALA A 662 -12.96 30.31 21.79
CA ALA A 662 -11.97 31.38 21.95
C ALA A 662 -12.04 32.42 20.81
N SER A 663 -12.29 31.97 19.57
CA SER A 663 -12.48 32.86 18.42
C SER A 663 -13.79 33.65 18.48
N ARG A 664 -14.87 33.08 19.04
CA ARG A 664 -16.16 33.78 19.22
C ARG A 664 -16.09 34.85 20.30
N GLU A 665 -15.33 34.59 21.35
CA GLU A 665 -15.11 35.52 22.47
C GLU A 665 -14.04 36.58 22.16
N ASN A 666 -13.54 36.64 20.92
CA ASN A 666 -12.49 37.55 20.46
C ASN A 666 -11.16 37.44 21.23
N VAL A 667 -10.89 36.27 21.83
CA VAL A 667 -9.59 35.97 22.47
C VAL A 667 -8.49 35.95 21.42
N PHE A 668 -8.81 35.41 20.24
CA PHE A 668 -7.91 35.42 19.09
C PHE A 668 -8.25 36.55 18.11
N LEU A 669 -7.21 37.21 17.58
CA LEU A 669 -7.38 38.20 16.52
C LEU A 669 -7.92 37.58 15.22
N PRO A 670 -8.84 38.23 14.49
CA PRO A 670 -9.34 37.75 13.20
C PRO A 670 -8.24 37.41 12.19
N ILE A 671 -8.41 36.33 11.43
CA ILE A 671 -7.45 35.91 10.41
C ILE A 671 -7.68 36.69 9.10
N HIS A 672 -8.86 36.53 8.49
CA HIS A 672 -9.20 37.25 7.26
C HIS A 672 -10.70 37.16 6.93
N GLY A 673 -11.39 38.30 6.83
CA GLY A 673 -12.80 38.37 6.46
C GLY A 673 -13.70 37.45 7.30
N ASN A 674 -14.64 36.74 6.64
CA ASN A 674 -15.54 35.78 7.29
C ASN A 674 -14.90 34.40 7.58
N HIS A 675 -13.60 34.23 7.36
CA HIS A 675 -12.91 32.93 7.49
C HIS A 675 -12.42 32.62 8.92
N ASN A 676 -12.80 33.41 9.93
CA ASN A 676 -12.46 33.14 11.34
C ASN A 676 -12.93 31.76 11.82
N ARG A 677 -13.98 31.21 11.19
CA ARG A 677 -14.51 29.86 11.50
C ARG A 677 -13.62 28.72 10.97
N GLN A 678 -12.65 28.98 10.10
CA GLN A 678 -11.83 27.96 9.40
C GLN A 678 -10.35 27.99 9.84
N ARG A 679 -10.08 28.45 11.07
CA ARG A 679 -8.72 28.61 11.63
C ARG A 679 -7.95 27.30 11.78
N VAL A 680 -8.65 26.20 12.07
CA VAL A 680 -8.07 24.90 12.38
C VAL A 680 -8.44 23.89 11.30
N SER A 681 -7.57 22.89 11.11
CA SER A 681 -7.80 21.69 10.32
C SER A 681 -7.40 20.49 11.15
N LEU A 682 -8.34 19.57 11.35
CA LEU A 682 -8.10 18.32 12.08
C LEU A 682 -8.21 17.15 11.11
N TYR A 683 -7.15 16.35 11.05
CA TYR A 683 -7.18 15.04 10.41
C TYR A 683 -6.49 14.06 11.35
N THR A 684 -7.27 13.29 12.10
CA THR A 684 -6.72 12.47 13.19
C THR A 684 -5.89 13.32 14.17
N ASP A 685 -4.65 12.94 14.40
CA ASP A 685 -3.61 13.59 15.17
C ASP A 685 -2.87 14.71 14.41
N ASP A 686 -3.01 14.81 13.08
CA ASP A 686 -2.44 15.89 12.27
C ASP A 686 -3.29 17.18 12.45
N VAL A 687 -2.89 18.02 13.40
CA VAL A 687 -3.53 19.32 13.69
C VAL A 687 -2.75 20.46 13.03
N VAL A 688 -3.46 21.27 12.24
CA VAL A 688 -2.91 22.51 11.65
C VAL A 688 -3.77 23.69 12.05
N MET A 689 -3.13 24.78 12.48
CA MET A 689 -3.80 26.01 12.92
C MET A 689 -3.13 27.24 12.30
N PHE A 690 -3.92 28.24 11.92
CA PHE A 690 -3.43 29.55 11.52
C PHE A 690 -3.58 30.56 12.67
N VAL A 691 -2.53 31.31 12.98
CA VAL A 691 -2.55 32.34 14.03
C VAL A 691 -1.89 33.63 13.56
N ARG A 692 -2.23 34.73 14.23
CA ARG A 692 -1.52 36.00 14.08
C ARG A 692 -0.24 35.92 14.93
N PRO A 693 0.91 36.44 14.45
CA PRO A 693 2.14 36.47 15.24
C PRO A 693 2.07 37.60 16.29
N THR A 694 1.20 37.46 17.30
CA THR A 694 1.13 38.38 18.44
C THR A 694 1.34 37.58 19.72
N SER A 695 2.01 38.17 20.72
CA SER A 695 2.32 37.47 21.98
C SER A 695 1.06 36.88 22.62
N ASN A 696 -0.05 37.62 22.62
CA ASN A 696 -1.34 37.14 23.11
C ASN A 696 -1.86 35.90 22.35
N ASP A 697 -1.96 35.95 21.01
CA ASP A 697 -2.46 34.80 20.23
C ASP A 697 -1.57 33.56 20.43
N LEU A 698 -0.24 33.74 20.48
CA LEU A 698 0.72 32.64 20.65
C LEU A 698 0.61 31.99 22.03
N ARG A 699 0.59 32.79 23.11
CA ARG A 699 0.43 32.28 24.49
C ARG A 699 -0.91 31.60 24.69
N MET A 700 -1.99 32.16 24.15
CA MET A 700 -3.32 31.56 24.25
C MET A 700 -3.39 30.20 23.54
N VAL A 701 -2.67 29.99 22.44
CA VAL A 701 -2.58 28.66 21.82
C VAL A 701 -1.90 27.66 22.76
N ILE A 702 -0.78 28.03 23.37
CA ILE A 702 -0.05 27.16 24.29
C ILE A 702 -0.94 26.78 25.47
N GLU A 703 -1.59 27.77 26.10
CA GLU A 703 -2.48 27.53 27.25
C GLU A 703 -3.67 26.64 26.89
N LEU A 704 -4.30 26.87 25.74
CA LEU A 704 -5.43 26.06 25.28
C LEU A 704 -5.01 24.61 25.04
N LEU A 705 -3.87 24.39 24.38
CA LEU A 705 -3.32 23.06 24.12
C LEU A 705 -2.92 22.35 25.42
N ASP A 706 -2.35 23.08 26.38
CA ASP A 706 -1.96 22.54 27.67
C ASP A 706 -3.18 22.12 28.50
N ARG A 707 -4.19 22.98 28.61
CA ARG A 707 -5.45 22.64 29.30
C ARG A 707 -6.16 21.47 28.63
N PHE A 708 -6.22 21.45 27.30
CA PHE A 708 -6.78 20.32 26.57
C PHE A 708 -5.99 19.03 26.81
N GLY A 709 -4.66 19.11 26.81
CA GLY A 709 -3.78 17.97 27.07
C GLY A 709 -3.94 17.38 28.46
N HIS A 710 -4.10 18.21 29.49
CA HIS A 710 -4.33 17.76 30.88
C HIS A 710 -5.66 17.01 31.05
N VAL A 711 -6.73 17.48 30.41
CA VAL A 711 -8.06 16.84 30.55
C VAL A 711 -8.17 15.60 29.67
N SER A 712 -7.67 15.67 28.43
CA SER A 712 -7.84 14.60 27.44
C SER A 712 -6.74 13.53 27.46
N GLY A 713 -5.60 13.81 28.10
CA GLY A 713 -4.37 13.03 28.00
C GLY A 713 -3.56 13.30 26.72
N LEU A 714 -4.10 14.06 25.76
CA LEU A 714 -3.45 14.35 24.48
C LEU A 714 -2.51 15.56 24.58
N ARG A 715 -1.27 15.31 25.01
CA ARG A 715 -0.25 16.36 25.13
C ARG A 715 0.38 16.72 23.78
N CYS A 716 0.47 18.01 23.48
CA CYS A 716 1.16 18.52 22.30
C CYS A 716 2.68 18.55 22.53
N ASN A 717 3.45 18.03 21.58
CA ASN A 717 4.91 18.12 21.58
C ASN A 717 5.37 19.35 20.81
N LEU A 718 5.60 20.46 21.51
CA LEU A 718 6.04 21.71 20.87
C LEU A 718 7.42 21.57 20.18
N ALA A 719 8.34 20.75 20.74
CA ALA A 719 9.66 20.55 20.15
C ALA A 719 9.62 19.81 18.79
N LYS A 720 8.60 18.97 18.56
CA LYS A 720 8.35 18.30 17.26
C LYS A 720 7.37 19.07 16.38
N SER A 721 6.66 20.03 16.95
CA SER A 721 5.78 20.93 16.22
C SER A 721 6.61 21.90 15.38
N ALA A 722 5.97 22.49 14.37
CA ALA A 722 6.64 23.44 13.48
C ALA A 722 5.77 24.67 13.22
N ALA A 723 6.40 25.84 13.24
CA ALA A 723 5.81 27.10 12.82
C ALA A 723 6.30 27.44 11.40
N THR A 724 5.38 27.72 10.48
CA THR A 724 5.70 28.15 9.12
C THR A 724 5.18 29.57 8.89
N PRO A 725 6.05 30.58 8.73
CA PRO A 725 5.64 31.97 8.61
C PRO A 725 5.04 32.28 7.23
N ILE A 726 4.11 33.23 7.19
CA ILE A 726 3.45 33.76 6.01
C ILE A 726 3.46 35.28 6.11
N GLN A 727 4.24 35.96 5.26
CA GLN A 727 4.35 37.43 5.25
C GLN A 727 4.80 38.03 6.61
N CYS A 728 5.57 37.27 7.41
CA CYS A 728 6.13 37.71 8.68
C CYS A 728 7.41 38.52 8.48
N SER A 729 7.59 39.55 9.31
CA SER A 729 8.84 40.30 9.47
C SER A 729 9.85 39.54 10.36
N ASN A 730 11.09 40.03 10.44
CA ASN A 730 12.08 39.44 11.33
C ASN A 730 11.69 39.56 12.82
N GLU A 731 10.97 40.62 13.19
CA GLU A 731 10.43 40.81 14.55
C GLU A 731 9.37 39.76 14.88
N ASP A 732 8.45 39.49 13.94
CA ASP A 732 7.44 38.43 14.08
C ASP A 732 8.10 37.05 14.27
N LEU A 733 9.20 36.78 13.55
CA LEU A 733 9.93 35.51 13.67
C LEU A 733 10.62 35.37 15.02
N ALA A 734 11.22 36.46 15.53
CA ALA A 734 11.83 36.48 16.86
C ALA A 734 10.78 36.20 17.94
N LEU A 735 9.62 36.87 17.85
CA LEU A 735 8.50 36.66 18.76
C LEU A 735 7.97 35.22 18.72
N VAL A 736 7.81 34.65 17.52
CA VAL A 736 7.38 33.25 17.37
C VAL A 736 8.39 32.30 18.01
N SER A 737 9.69 32.52 17.82
CA SER A 737 10.72 31.66 18.38
C SER A 737 10.86 31.80 19.90
N GLU A 738 10.55 32.97 20.46
CA GLU A 738 10.57 33.23 21.91
C GLU A 738 9.39 32.56 22.61
N GLU A 739 8.18 32.73 22.07
CA GLU A 739 6.95 32.24 22.70
C GLU A 739 6.70 30.75 22.38
N LEU A 740 6.88 30.35 21.12
CA LEU A 740 6.73 28.96 20.69
C LEU A 740 8.13 28.34 20.61
N SER A 741 8.50 27.53 21.59
CA SER A 741 9.74 26.71 21.58
C SER A 741 9.76 25.62 20.49
N CYS A 742 9.22 25.89 19.30
CA CYS A 742 9.08 24.98 18.17
C CYS A 742 9.95 25.41 16.98
N ALA A 743 10.19 24.49 16.04
CA ALA A 743 11.04 24.78 14.90
C ALA A 743 10.36 25.72 13.89
N VAL A 744 11.00 26.84 13.56
CA VAL A 744 10.56 27.72 12.47
C VAL A 744 11.03 27.15 11.13
N THR A 745 10.07 26.81 10.26
CA THR A 745 10.31 26.16 8.96
C THR A 745 9.74 26.99 7.82
N ASN A 746 10.30 26.90 6.61
CA ASN A 746 9.82 27.66 5.46
C ASN A 746 8.98 26.82 4.50
N PHE A 747 8.15 27.48 3.68
CA PHE A 747 7.54 26.82 2.53
C PHE A 747 8.61 26.48 1.48
N PRO A 748 8.53 25.32 0.80
CA PRO A 748 7.46 24.33 0.87
C PRO A 748 7.57 23.39 2.09
N SER A 749 6.44 23.12 2.75
CA SER A 749 6.34 22.16 3.86
C SER A 749 5.47 20.95 3.48
N THR A 750 5.58 19.83 4.19
CA THR A 750 4.79 18.62 3.90
C THR A 750 3.61 18.46 4.86
N TYR A 751 2.40 18.34 4.32
CA TYR A 751 1.16 18.09 5.05
C TYR A 751 0.36 16.97 4.38
N LEU A 752 -0.04 15.96 5.16
CA LEU A 752 -0.81 14.79 4.69
C LEU A 752 -0.16 14.09 3.47
N GLY A 753 1.17 14.12 3.37
CA GLY A 753 1.92 13.54 2.26
C GLY A 753 1.96 14.38 0.96
N LEU A 754 1.54 15.64 1.03
CA LEU A 754 1.53 16.60 -0.08
C LEU A 754 2.35 17.87 0.25
N PRO A 755 3.02 18.48 -0.74
CA PRO A 755 3.72 19.75 -0.56
C PRO A 755 2.74 20.92 -0.47
N LEU A 756 2.80 21.67 0.63
CA LEU A 756 2.19 22.98 0.80
C LEU A 756 3.07 24.05 0.16
N THR A 757 2.48 24.89 -0.68
CA THR A 757 3.22 25.91 -1.45
C THR A 757 2.43 27.20 -1.56
N LEU A 758 3.05 28.34 -1.27
CA LEU A 758 2.42 29.66 -1.48
C LEU A 758 2.31 30.01 -2.97
N ASN A 759 3.27 29.53 -3.77
CA ASN A 759 3.35 29.74 -5.22
C ASN A 759 3.16 28.43 -6.01
N LYS A 760 3.24 28.49 -7.35
CA LYS A 760 3.23 27.27 -8.18
C LYS A 760 4.44 26.40 -7.82
N PRO A 761 4.26 25.07 -7.63
CA PRO A 761 5.35 24.19 -7.24
C PRO A 761 6.40 24.12 -8.35
N THR A 762 7.67 24.26 -7.97
CA THR A 762 8.81 24.17 -8.88
C THR A 762 9.13 22.71 -9.23
N LYS A 763 10.04 22.51 -10.19
CA LYS A 763 10.49 21.16 -10.56
C LYS A 763 11.12 20.40 -9.39
N SER A 764 11.91 21.07 -8.55
CA SER A 764 12.56 20.44 -7.38
C SER A 764 11.55 19.93 -6.35
N VAL A 765 10.44 20.64 -6.14
CA VAL A 765 9.37 20.22 -5.21
C VAL A 765 8.62 18.98 -5.71
N LEU A 766 8.49 18.83 -7.03
CA LEU A 766 7.74 17.73 -7.63
C LEU A 766 8.62 16.54 -8.03
N LEU A 767 9.94 16.68 -8.08
CA LEU A 767 10.86 15.59 -8.44
C LEU A 767 10.78 14.40 -7.46
N PRO A 768 10.70 14.60 -6.12
CA PRO A 768 10.53 13.49 -5.18
C PRO A 768 9.29 12.63 -5.43
N LEU A 769 8.26 13.17 -6.08
CA LEU A 769 7.08 12.39 -6.48
C LEU A 769 7.43 11.37 -7.58
N VAL A 770 8.31 11.75 -8.52
CA VAL A 770 8.79 10.87 -9.58
C VAL A 770 9.73 9.82 -9.00
N ASP A 771 10.65 10.25 -8.12
CA ASP A 771 11.61 9.36 -7.46
C ASP A 771 10.88 8.30 -6.62
N LYS A 772 9.84 8.69 -5.87
CA LYS A 772 8.98 7.76 -5.13
C LYS A 772 8.34 6.67 -6.01
N VAL A 773 8.12 6.94 -7.30
CA VAL A 773 7.63 5.92 -8.26
C VAL A 773 8.79 5.06 -8.76
N ALA A 774 9.97 5.65 -9.00
CA ALA A 774 11.18 4.96 -9.42
C ALA A 774 11.69 3.99 -8.35
N ASP A 775 11.74 4.41 -7.08
CA ASP A 775 12.23 3.64 -5.93
C ASP A 775 11.42 2.36 -5.67
N LYS A 776 10.21 2.25 -6.23
CA LYS A 776 9.41 1.03 -6.15
C LYS A 776 9.88 -0.07 -7.10
N LEU A 777 10.60 0.26 -8.16
CA LEU A 777 10.97 -0.68 -9.22
C LEU A 777 12.03 -1.71 -8.82
N PRO A 778 13.13 -1.36 -8.11
CA PRO A 778 14.21 -2.30 -7.80
C PRO A 778 13.75 -3.49 -6.93
N GLY A 779 12.77 -3.27 -6.04
CA GLY A 779 12.29 -4.29 -5.10
C GLY A 779 11.40 -5.38 -5.72
N TRP A 780 11.07 -5.31 -7.00
CA TRP A 780 10.08 -6.20 -7.63
C TRP A 780 10.66 -7.36 -8.45
N LYS A 781 11.99 -7.57 -8.40
CA LYS A 781 12.68 -8.73 -8.97
C LYS A 781 12.09 -9.14 -10.33
N VAL A 782 12.14 -8.16 -11.23
CA VAL A 782 11.51 -8.15 -12.54
C VAL A 782 11.60 -9.46 -13.34
N PRO A 783 12.73 -10.21 -13.35
CA PRO A 783 12.84 -11.46 -14.09
C PRO A 783 11.78 -12.51 -13.70
N LEU A 784 11.31 -12.47 -12.45
CA LEU A 784 10.33 -13.43 -11.91
C LEU A 784 8.87 -13.08 -12.24
N LEU A 785 8.62 -11.92 -12.84
CA LEU A 785 7.29 -11.48 -13.25
C LEU A 785 7.14 -11.55 -14.77
N ASN A 786 6.12 -12.30 -15.21
CA ASN A 786 5.69 -12.29 -16.61
C ASN A 786 5.05 -10.93 -16.98
N ARG A 787 4.80 -10.68 -18.27
CA ARG A 787 4.24 -9.39 -18.74
C ARG A 787 2.85 -9.09 -18.16
N ALA A 788 2.03 -10.10 -17.90
CA ALA A 788 0.71 -9.93 -17.28
C ALA A 788 0.85 -9.47 -15.82
N GLY A 789 1.74 -10.10 -15.04
CA GLY A 789 2.10 -9.69 -13.69
C GLY A 789 2.63 -8.25 -13.65
N ARG A 790 3.51 -7.87 -14.58
CA ARG A 790 4.01 -6.48 -14.69
C ARG A 790 2.89 -5.49 -14.99
N LEU A 791 1.95 -5.83 -15.90
CA LEU A 791 0.79 -4.98 -16.20
C LEU A 791 -0.09 -4.77 -14.97
N VAL A 792 -0.32 -5.83 -14.19
CA VAL A 792 -1.07 -5.76 -12.94
C VAL A 792 -0.39 -4.81 -11.95
N VAL A 793 0.94 -4.89 -11.78
CA VAL A 793 1.70 -4.00 -10.90
C VAL A 793 1.63 -2.53 -11.36
N VAL A 794 1.74 -2.27 -12.68
CA VAL A 794 1.59 -0.91 -13.24
C VAL A 794 0.23 -0.32 -12.89
N LYS A 795 -0.84 -1.11 -13.01
CA LYS A 795 -2.21 -0.68 -12.75
C LYS A 795 -2.49 -0.53 -11.26
N ALA A 796 -2.14 -1.52 -10.46
CA ALA A 796 -2.50 -1.62 -9.05
C ALA A 796 -1.59 -0.82 -8.11
N VAL A 797 -0.34 -0.56 -8.51
CA VAL A 797 0.67 0.09 -7.66
C VAL A 797 1.17 1.41 -8.25
N LEU A 798 1.78 1.39 -9.44
CA LEU A 798 2.41 2.60 -9.98
C LEU A 798 1.38 3.69 -10.31
N THR A 799 0.24 3.31 -10.86
CA THR A 799 -0.84 4.25 -11.19
C THR A 799 -1.58 4.75 -9.95
N THR A 800 -1.86 3.87 -8.99
CA THR A 800 -2.61 4.23 -7.77
C THR A 800 -1.81 5.12 -6.83
N THR A 801 -0.48 4.99 -6.81
CA THR A 801 0.43 5.80 -5.98
C THR A 801 0.26 7.30 -6.21
N LEU A 802 -0.24 7.71 -7.39
CA LEU A 802 -0.37 9.12 -7.81
C LEU A 802 -1.76 9.70 -7.61
N ILE A 803 -2.77 8.87 -7.31
CA ILE A 803 -4.17 9.31 -7.24
C ILE A 803 -4.32 10.39 -6.17
N HIS A 804 -3.67 10.20 -5.02
CA HIS A 804 -3.74 11.16 -3.92
C HIS A 804 -3.19 12.54 -4.33
N GLN A 805 -2.02 12.57 -4.99
CA GLN A 805 -1.38 13.80 -5.47
C GLN A 805 -2.18 14.46 -6.59
N MET A 806 -2.63 13.71 -7.58
CA MET A 806 -3.36 14.24 -8.74
C MET A 806 -4.75 14.79 -8.38
N THR A 807 -5.34 14.26 -7.30
CA THR A 807 -6.61 14.78 -6.79
C THR A 807 -6.43 16.22 -6.28
N ALA A 808 -5.36 16.49 -5.54
CA ALA A 808 -5.11 17.79 -4.93
C ALA A 808 -4.30 18.77 -5.82
N LEU A 809 -3.26 18.29 -6.50
CA LEU A 809 -2.28 19.10 -7.25
C LEU A 809 -2.51 19.07 -8.76
N ASP A 810 -2.36 20.23 -9.40
CA ASP A 810 -2.40 20.36 -10.85
C ASP A 810 -0.99 20.07 -11.38
N LEU A 811 -0.71 18.79 -11.65
CA LEU A 811 0.65 18.36 -12.00
C LEU A 811 1.01 18.79 -13.44
N PRO A 812 2.21 19.34 -13.66
CA PRO A 812 2.66 19.74 -14.98
C PRO A 812 2.94 18.53 -15.87
N LYS A 813 2.78 18.69 -17.19
CA LYS A 813 2.93 17.61 -18.19
C LYS A 813 4.25 16.84 -18.12
N TRP A 814 5.34 17.49 -17.70
CA TRP A 814 6.64 16.82 -17.60
C TRP A 814 6.64 15.72 -16.53
N VAL A 815 5.88 15.88 -15.42
CA VAL A 815 5.75 14.87 -14.36
C VAL A 815 5.09 13.62 -14.93
N PHE A 816 3.97 13.79 -15.66
CA PHE A 816 3.28 12.68 -16.31
C PHE A 816 4.20 11.95 -17.30
N ARG A 817 4.96 12.69 -18.11
CA ARG A 817 5.92 12.11 -19.07
C ARG A 817 7.05 11.33 -18.37
N ALA A 818 7.60 11.85 -17.28
CA ALA A 818 8.67 11.20 -16.52
C ALA A 818 8.18 9.88 -15.91
N ILE A 819 7.00 9.90 -15.29
CA ILE A 819 6.37 8.71 -14.72
C ILE A 819 5.99 7.71 -15.82
N ASP A 820 5.46 8.18 -16.95
CA ASP A 820 5.14 7.33 -18.09
C ASP A 820 6.35 6.63 -18.67
N LYS A 821 7.52 7.27 -18.65
CA LYS A 821 8.78 6.64 -19.03
C LYS A 821 9.06 5.43 -18.13
N LEU A 822 8.90 5.56 -16.81
CA LEU A 822 9.08 4.48 -15.83
C LEU A 822 8.04 3.36 -16.00
N ARG A 823 6.75 3.71 -16.10
CA ARG A 823 5.66 2.73 -16.28
C ARG A 823 5.84 1.91 -17.55
N ARG A 824 6.26 2.57 -18.64
CA ARG A 824 6.52 1.93 -19.93
C ARG A 824 7.78 1.06 -19.91
N GLY A 825 8.86 1.55 -19.30
CA GLY A 825 10.10 0.78 -19.11
C GLY A 825 9.85 -0.53 -18.36
N PHE A 826 9.16 -0.42 -17.22
CA PHE A 826 8.84 -1.54 -16.37
C PHE A 826 7.94 -2.58 -17.07
N LEU A 827 6.87 -2.14 -17.75
CA LEU A 827 5.95 -3.07 -18.43
C LEU A 827 6.66 -3.93 -19.49
N TRP A 828 7.44 -3.29 -20.37
CA TRP A 828 7.96 -3.95 -21.57
C TRP A 828 9.31 -4.62 -21.37
N LYS A 829 10.22 -3.96 -20.67
CA LYS A 829 11.60 -4.43 -20.48
C LYS A 829 11.90 -4.79 -19.04
N GLY A 830 11.08 -4.32 -18.10
CA GLY A 830 11.36 -4.56 -16.70
C GLY A 830 12.60 -3.80 -16.20
N GLN A 831 12.92 -2.71 -16.88
CA GLN A 831 14.00 -1.79 -16.53
C GLN A 831 13.40 -0.39 -16.44
N GLU A 832 14.16 0.57 -15.89
CA GLU A 832 13.71 1.96 -15.79
C GLU A 832 13.47 2.62 -17.16
N GLN A 833 14.07 2.10 -18.24
CA GLN A 833 13.93 2.65 -19.58
C GLN A 833 13.63 1.57 -20.64
N ALA A 834 12.79 1.95 -21.61
CA ALA A 834 12.51 1.18 -22.83
C ALA A 834 12.89 2.04 -24.05
N ARG A 835 13.69 1.51 -24.99
CA ARG A 835 14.03 2.16 -26.27
C ARG A 835 12.87 1.96 -27.29
N GLY A 836 12.80 2.78 -28.34
CA GLY A 836 11.66 2.80 -29.28
C GLY A 836 11.26 1.44 -29.85
N GLY A 837 12.23 0.57 -30.17
CA GLY A 837 12.00 -0.78 -30.70
C GLY A 837 11.61 -1.84 -29.66
N SER A 838 11.55 -1.51 -28.36
CA SER A 838 11.23 -2.50 -27.31
C SER A 838 9.76 -2.55 -26.88
N CYS A 839 8.92 -1.66 -27.40
CA CYS A 839 7.50 -1.60 -27.04
C CYS A 839 6.66 -2.28 -28.12
N LEU A 840 5.94 -3.35 -27.79
CA LEU A 840 5.08 -4.05 -28.76
C LEU A 840 3.84 -3.22 -29.15
N VAL A 841 3.43 -2.29 -28.29
CA VAL A 841 2.25 -1.43 -28.48
C VAL A 841 2.57 0.00 -28.08
N SER A 842 2.07 0.97 -28.85
CA SER A 842 2.24 2.39 -28.53
C SER A 842 1.61 2.73 -27.17
N TRP A 843 2.29 3.57 -26.39
CA TRP A 843 1.86 3.90 -25.02
C TRP A 843 0.48 4.54 -24.97
N ALA A 844 0.18 5.44 -25.92
CA ALA A 844 -1.13 6.06 -26.07
C ALA A 844 -2.27 5.05 -26.37
N ARG A 845 -1.96 3.84 -26.84
CA ARG A 845 -2.92 2.74 -26.97
C ARG A 845 -3.00 1.90 -25.70
N VAL A 846 -1.87 1.63 -25.06
CA VAL A 846 -1.81 0.94 -23.75
C VAL A 846 -2.68 1.65 -22.69
N GLN A 847 -2.65 2.99 -22.68
CA GLN A 847 -3.37 3.86 -21.73
C GLN A 847 -4.90 3.95 -21.94
N ARG A 848 -5.46 3.18 -22.87
CA ARG A 848 -6.90 3.19 -23.15
C ARG A 848 -7.63 2.13 -22.32
N PRO A 849 -8.91 2.35 -22.00
CA PRO A 849 -9.78 1.30 -21.49
C PRO A 849 -9.77 0.06 -22.39
N LEU A 850 -10.00 -1.12 -21.80
CA LEU A 850 -10.03 -2.40 -22.50
C LEU A 850 -11.05 -2.38 -23.65
N GLN A 851 -12.22 -1.78 -23.41
CA GLN A 851 -13.29 -1.65 -24.41
C GLN A 851 -12.89 -0.83 -25.65
N TYR A 852 -11.81 -0.04 -25.60
CA TYR A 852 -11.31 0.74 -26.74
C TYR A 852 -9.97 0.19 -27.29
N GLY A 853 -9.67 -1.09 -27.03
CA GLY A 853 -8.50 -1.81 -27.55
C GLY A 853 -7.17 -1.45 -26.87
N GLY A 854 -7.21 -0.95 -25.64
CA GLY A 854 -6.04 -0.73 -24.78
C GLY A 854 -5.81 -1.85 -23.76
N LEU A 855 -4.85 -1.65 -22.85
CA LEU A 855 -4.54 -2.61 -21.77
C LEU A 855 -5.16 -2.20 -20.41
N GLY A 856 -5.94 -1.12 -20.40
CA GLY A 856 -6.57 -0.57 -19.21
C GLY A 856 -5.59 0.07 -18.23
N VAL A 857 -4.42 0.53 -18.69
CA VAL A 857 -3.58 1.46 -17.92
C VAL A 857 -4.21 2.84 -18.00
N LEU A 858 -4.22 3.63 -16.92
CA LEU A 858 -4.83 4.96 -16.96
C LEU A 858 -3.87 5.99 -17.58
N ASP A 859 -4.42 6.82 -18.47
CA ASP A 859 -3.84 8.08 -18.91
C ASP A 859 -3.83 9.05 -17.71
N LEU A 860 -2.65 9.45 -17.25
CA LEU A 860 -2.51 10.25 -16.04
C LEU A 860 -3.04 11.67 -16.23
N GLU A 861 -2.93 12.26 -17.41
CA GLU A 861 -3.41 13.63 -17.62
C GLU A 861 -4.95 13.67 -17.57
N ARG A 862 -5.61 12.76 -18.31
CA ARG A 862 -7.07 12.62 -18.31
C ARG A 862 -7.61 12.20 -16.94
N MET A 863 -6.92 11.28 -16.26
CA MET A 863 -7.29 10.86 -14.91
C MET A 863 -7.14 12.02 -13.92
N GLY A 864 -6.11 12.86 -14.06
CA GLY A 864 -5.93 14.06 -13.25
C GLY A 864 -7.08 15.06 -13.44
N TRP A 865 -7.52 15.28 -14.68
CA TRP A 865 -8.71 16.10 -14.95
C TRP A 865 -9.97 15.52 -14.30
N ALA A 866 -10.23 14.23 -14.50
CA ALA A 866 -11.37 13.56 -13.89
C ALA A 866 -11.33 13.69 -12.35
N LEU A 867 -10.19 13.41 -11.70
CA LEU A 867 -10.09 13.56 -10.25
C LEU A 867 -10.40 14.99 -9.77
N ARG A 868 -9.96 16.02 -10.52
CA ARG A 868 -10.15 17.44 -10.14
C ARG A 868 -11.53 18.00 -10.44
N ILE A 869 -12.29 17.43 -11.39
CA ILE A 869 -13.69 17.81 -11.64
C ILE A 869 -14.55 17.60 -10.39
N ARG A 870 -14.18 16.61 -9.54
CA ARG A 870 -14.82 16.36 -8.24
C ARG A 870 -14.96 17.63 -7.40
N TRP A 871 -13.95 18.51 -7.41
CA TRP A 871 -13.98 19.74 -6.61
C TRP A 871 -15.07 20.71 -7.07
N LEU A 872 -15.31 20.79 -8.37
CA LEU A 872 -16.36 21.63 -8.94
C LEU A 872 -17.75 21.10 -8.59
N TRP A 873 -17.89 19.78 -8.60
CA TRP A 873 -19.11 19.10 -8.18
C TRP A 873 -19.40 19.34 -6.69
N LEU A 874 -18.42 19.09 -5.82
CA LEU A 874 -18.57 19.28 -4.37
C LEU A 874 -18.85 20.74 -4.00
N GLN A 875 -18.21 21.70 -4.70
CA GLN A 875 -18.43 23.13 -4.46
C GLN A 875 -19.89 23.55 -4.69
N LYS A 876 -20.61 22.89 -5.61
CA LYS A 876 -22.02 23.15 -5.87
C LYS A 876 -22.96 22.35 -4.96
N MET A 877 -22.61 21.11 -4.66
CA MET A 877 -23.49 20.21 -3.90
C MET A 877 -23.47 20.43 -2.39
N ASP A 878 -22.37 20.97 -1.86
CA ASP A 878 -22.15 20.99 -0.41
C ASP A 878 -21.40 22.27 -0.01
N SER A 879 -22.18 23.30 0.30
CA SER A 879 -21.68 24.60 0.78
C SER A 879 -21.10 24.52 2.20
N THR A 880 -21.28 23.39 2.90
CA THR A 880 -20.82 23.19 4.28
C THR A 880 -19.39 22.68 4.37
N ARG A 881 -18.77 22.33 3.23
CA ARG A 881 -17.38 21.86 3.14
C ARG A 881 -16.41 22.85 3.80
N PRO A 882 -15.34 22.36 4.46
CA PRO A 882 -14.42 23.23 5.19
C PRO A 882 -13.70 24.25 4.30
N TRP A 883 -13.51 23.94 3.03
CA TRP A 883 -12.89 24.82 2.03
C TRP A 883 -13.91 25.63 1.21
N ALA A 884 -15.21 25.53 1.52
CA ALA A 884 -16.23 26.29 0.81
C ALA A 884 -15.96 27.80 0.93
N GLY A 885 -16.15 28.53 -0.17
CA GLY A 885 -15.81 29.96 -0.29
C GLY A 885 -14.36 30.24 -0.68
N LEU A 886 -13.44 29.27 -0.60
CA LEU A 886 -12.06 29.43 -1.06
C LEU A 886 -11.93 29.24 -2.58
N PRO A 887 -11.01 29.96 -3.26
CA PRO A 887 -10.85 29.87 -4.71
C PRO A 887 -10.18 28.55 -5.11
N ILE A 888 -10.94 27.63 -5.71
CA ILE A 888 -10.41 26.37 -6.24
C ILE A 888 -10.06 26.50 -7.72
N HIS A 889 -8.78 26.26 -8.05
CA HIS A 889 -8.31 26.23 -9.42
C HIS A 889 -8.39 24.83 -10.03
N VAL A 890 -9.10 24.71 -11.15
CA VAL A 890 -9.23 23.48 -11.95
C VAL A 890 -8.81 23.80 -13.40
N PRO A 891 -8.08 22.91 -14.10
CA PRO A 891 -7.69 23.12 -15.49
C PRO A 891 -8.88 23.47 -16.40
N LEU A 892 -8.67 24.35 -17.38
CA LEU A 892 -9.72 24.84 -18.28
C LEU A 892 -10.49 23.71 -18.98
N LYS A 893 -9.79 22.67 -19.46
CA LYS A 893 -10.44 21.51 -20.11
C LYS A 893 -11.33 20.71 -19.15
N ALA A 894 -10.91 20.58 -17.89
CA ALA A 894 -11.69 19.91 -16.87
C ALA A 894 -12.93 20.73 -16.49
N ARG A 895 -12.80 22.05 -16.39
CA ARG A 895 -13.93 22.98 -16.21
C ARG A 895 -14.93 22.88 -17.37
N ALA A 896 -14.46 22.98 -18.61
CA ALA A 896 -15.32 22.87 -19.79
C ALA A 896 -16.09 21.54 -19.85
N LEU A 897 -15.44 20.42 -19.48
CA LEU A 897 -16.11 19.12 -19.39
C LEU A 897 -17.19 19.12 -18.29
N PHE A 898 -16.89 19.69 -17.12
CA PHE A 898 -17.88 19.81 -16.04
C PHE A 898 -19.08 20.65 -16.48
N ASP A 899 -18.84 21.81 -17.08
CA ASP A 899 -19.88 22.72 -17.52
C ASP A 899 -20.78 22.06 -18.58
N ALA A 900 -20.23 21.27 -19.50
CA ALA A 900 -21.02 20.52 -20.49
C ALA A 900 -21.81 19.35 -19.86
N ALA A 901 -21.21 18.66 -18.89
CA ALA A 901 -21.74 17.43 -18.29
C ALA A 901 -22.77 17.66 -17.18
N VAL A 902 -22.97 18.91 -16.76
CA VAL A 902 -23.87 19.26 -15.66
C VAL A 902 -25.12 19.99 -16.18
N SER A 903 -26.24 19.77 -15.52
CA SER A 903 -27.46 20.59 -15.64
C SER A 903 -28.11 20.70 -14.28
N THR A 904 -28.79 21.80 -14.03
CA THR A 904 -29.53 22.02 -12.78
C THR A 904 -31.02 22.06 -13.06
N THR A 905 -31.79 21.31 -12.29
CA THR A 905 -33.24 21.51 -12.19
C THR A 905 -33.49 22.50 -11.05
N VAL A 906 -34.11 23.63 -11.35
CA VAL A 906 -34.36 24.69 -10.36
C VAL A 906 -35.53 24.29 -9.45
N GLY A 907 -35.32 24.40 -8.15
CA GLY A 907 -36.36 24.34 -7.13
C GLY A 907 -36.63 25.73 -6.59
N ASN A 908 -35.98 26.08 -5.48
CA ASN A 908 -36.06 27.40 -4.86
C ASN A 908 -35.19 28.47 -5.55
N GLY A 909 -34.22 28.08 -6.38
CA GLY A 909 -33.39 28.98 -7.18
C GLY A 909 -32.23 29.65 -6.43
N ASP A 910 -31.97 29.29 -5.18
CA ASP A 910 -30.99 29.97 -4.32
C ASP A 910 -29.53 29.57 -4.60
N SER A 911 -29.32 28.36 -5.11
CA SER A 911 -27.96 27.86 -5.37
C SER A 911 -27.55 27.98 -6.84
N THR A 912 -28.53 28.05 -7.74
CA THR A 912 -28.33 28.10 -9.20
C THR A 912 -28.03 29.52 -9.67
N LYS A 913 -26.97 29.70 -10.46
CA LYS A 913 -26.61 31.01 -11.03
C LYS A 913 -27.36 31.29 -12.33
N PHE A 914 -28.13 32.39 -12.36
CA PHE A 914 -29.03 32.71 -13.49
C PHE A 914 -28.28 32.80 -14.83
N TRP A 915 -27.19 33.56 -14.89
CA TRP A 915 -26.45 33.78 -16.13
C TRP A 915 -25.46 32.65 -16.46
N ALA A 916 -24.85 32.04 -15.43
CA ALA A 916 -23.69 31.15 -15.61
C ALA A 916 -24.05 29.66 -15.70
N ASP A 917 -25.15 29.21 -15.09
CA ASP A 917 -25.45 27.78 -14.96
C ASP A 917 -26.35 27.27 -16.09
N ARG A 918 -26.28 25.95 -16.35
CA ARG A 918 -27.16 25.26 -17.29
C ARG A 918 -28.46 24.84 -16.62
N TRP A 919 -29.39 25.78 -16.49
CA TRP A 919 -30.67 25.55 -15.82
C TRP A 919 -31.87 25.82 -16.74
N LEU A 920 -31.72 26.70 -17.73
CA LEU A 920 -32.78 27.05 -18.66
C LEU A 920 -32.89 26.00 -19.77
N GLN A 921 -33.76 25.01 -19.55
CA GLN A 921 -33.93 23.85 -20.44
C GLN A 921 -32.61 23.12 -20.73
N GLY A 922 -31.72 23.04 -19.72
CA GLY A 922 -30.42 22.37 -19.82
C GLY A 922 -29.32 23.13 -20.57
N LYS A 923 -29.57 24.39 -20.94
CA LYS A 923 -28.62 25.32 -21.55
C LYS A 923 -28.33 26.51 -20.62
N THR A 924 -27.21 27.18 -20.86
CA THR A 924 -26.90 28.48 -20.22
C THR A 924 -27.61 29.62 -20.96
N VAL A 925 -27.72 30.78 -20.33
CA VAL A 925 -28.22 31.98 -21.01
C VAL A 925 -27.30 32.37 -22.17
N ALA A 926 -25.98 32.20 -22.04
CA ALA A 926 -25.03 32.47 -23.12
C ALA A 926 -25.24 31.58 -24.38
N GLU A 927 -25.84 30.39 -24.23
CA GLU A 927 -26.16 29.50 -25.36
C GLU A 927 -27.50 29.81 -26.01
N TRP A 928 -28.42 30.44 -25.28
CA TRP A 928 -29.69 30.91 -25.81
C TRP A 928 -29.57 32.31 -26.42
N ALA A 929 -28.85 33.20 -25.75
CA ALA A 929 -28.83 34.64 -25.94
C ALA A 929 -27.39 35.18 -25.78
N PRO A 930 -26.51 34.94 -26.78
CA PRO A 930 -25.08 35.24 -26.70
C PRO A 930 -24.75 36.74 -26.75
N ASP A 931 -25.56 37.57 -27.43
CA ASP A 931 -25.40 39.02 -27.50
C ASP A 931 -25.84 39.68 -26.20
N LEU A 932 -26.97 39.25 -25.63
CA LEU A 932 -27.42 39.70 -24.30
C LEU A 932 -26.41 39.35 -23.21
N PHE A 933 -25.89 38.11 -23.20
CA PHE A 933 -24.91 37.69 -22.20
C PHE A 933 -23.65 38.56 -22.21
N ARG A 934 -23.20 39.01 -23.39
CA ARG A 934 -22.05 39.94 -23.54
C ARG A 934 -22.32 41.32 -22.95
N ALA A 935 -23.58 41.73 -22.81
CA ALA A 935 -23.98 42.99 -22.20
C ALA A 935 -24.05 42.93 -20.66
N ILE A 936 -23.80 41.77 -20.03
CA ILE A 936 -23.85 41.60 -18.58
C ILE A 936 -22.45 41.70 -17.95
N PRO A 937 -22.25 42.51 -16.89
CA PRO A 937 -20.99 42.55 -16.16
C PRO A 937 -20.59 41.20 -15.55
N THR A 938 -19.32 40.82 -15.71
CA THR A 938 -18.76 39.53 -15.23
C THR A 938 -18.98 39.28 -13.72
N LYS A 939 -19.05 40.33 -12.90
CA LYS A 939 -19.31 40.23 -11.45
C LYS A 939 -20.73 39.75 -11.16
N ILE A 940 -21.70 40.20 -11.96
CA ILE A 940 -23.12 39.84 -11.85
C ILE A 940 -23.31 38.40 -12.32
N ILE A 941 -22.73 38.04 -13.48
CA ILE A 941 -22.78 36.69 -14.05
C ILE A 941 -22.42 35.63 -13.01
N LYS A 942 -21.39 35.88 -12.20
CA LYS A 942 -20.87 34.95 -11.20
C LYS A 942 -21.70 34.85 -9.91
N ARG A 943 -22.58 35.81 -9.63
CA ARG A 943 -23.21 35.97 -8.30
C ARG A 943 -24.72 35.83 -8.33
N ARG A 944 -25.39 36.42 -9.31
CA ARG A 944 -26.86 36.47 -9.43
C ARG A 944 -27.45 35.06 -9.42
N THR A 945 -28.29 34.76 -8.43
CA THR A 945 -29.02 33.49 -8.35
C THR A 945 -30.30 33.55 -9.16
N VAL A 946 -30.91 32.40 -9.47
CA VAL A 946 -32.21 32.36 -10.15
C VAL A 946 -33.30 32.97 -9.27
N SER A 947 -33.28 32.71 -7.96
CA SER A 947 -34.22 33.32 -7.01
C SER A 947 -34.14 34.84 -7.02
N GLN A 948 -32.93 35.40 -6.96
CA GLN A 948 -32.70 36.84 -7.02
C GLN A 948 -33.10 37.43 -8.36
N ALA A 949 -32.71 36.78 -9.47
CA ALA A 949 -32.98 37.23 -10.82
C ALA A 949 -34.49 37.35 -11.10
N LEU A 950 -35.26 36.34 -10.71
CA LEU A 950 -36.69 36.30 -10.96
C LEU A 950 -37.49 37.17 -9.98
N PHE A 951 -36.98 37.41 -8.77
CA PHE A 951 -37.59 38.34 -7.82
C PHE A 951 -37.70 39.76 -8.43
N ASN A 952 -38.94 40.23 -8.58
CA ASN A 952 -39.29 41.50 -9.23
C ASN A 952 -38.62 41.71 -10.59
N ARG A 953 -38.31 40.62 -11.32
CA ARG A 953 -37.63 40.66 -12.62
C ARG A 953 -36.29 41.43 -12.59
N SER A 954 -35.57 41.38 -11.46
CA SER A 954 -34.32 42.14 -11.28
C SER A 954 -33.18 41.76 -12.23
N TRP A 955 -33.30 40.64 -12.96
CA TRP A 955 -32.35 40.28 -14.01
C TRP A 955 -32.31 41.29 -15.17
N VAL A 956 -33.39 42.05 -15.39
CA VAL A 956 -33.41 43.11 -16.42
C VAL A 956 -32.41 44.23 -16.07
N ASP A 957 -32.27 44.54 -14.78
CA ASP A 957 -31.34 45.58 -14.29
C ASP A 957 -29.86 45.17 -14.46
N ASP A 958 -29.58 43.89 -14.70
CA ASP A 958 -28.24 43.37 -14.90
C ASP A 958 -27.63 43.78 -16.25
N ILE A 959 -28.46 44.22 -17.21
CA ILE A 959 -28.06 44.62 -18.55
C ILE A 959 -27.39 46.00 -18.50
N LYS A 960 -26.08 46.05 -18.79
CA LYS A 960 -25.28 47.30 -18.74
C LYS A 960 -24.55 47.63 -20.04
N GLY A 961 -24.53 46.71 -21.01
CA GLY A 961 -23.93 46.92 -22.33
C GLY A 961 -24.84 47.68 -23.30
N ALA A 962 -24.32 47.99 -24.49
CA ALA A 962 -25.06 48.69 -25.54
C ALA A 962 -26.27 47.86 -26.03
N LEU A 963 -27.45 48.49 -26.07
CA LEU A 963 -28.73 47.88 -26.47
C LEU A 963 -28.87 47.85 -28.01
N MET A 964 -28.04 47.04 -28.67
CA MET A 964 -28.16 46.77 -30.10
C MET A 964 -29.41 45.92 -30.40
N VAL A 965 -29.91 45.94 -31.64
CA VAL A 965 -31.10 45.17 -32.05
C VAL A 965 -30.96 43.68 -31.67
N GLN A 966 -29.79 43.09 -31.87
CA GLN A 966 -29.51 41.70 -31.48
C GLN A 966 -29.67 41.45 -29.98
N VAL A 967 -29.26 42.40 -29.13
CA VAL A 967 -29.42 42.31 -27.66
C VAL A 967 -30.90 42.35 -27.27
N ILE A 968 -31.70 43.15 -27.97
CA ILE A 968 -33.16 43.25 -27.73
C ILE A 968 -33.86 41.95 -28.15
N THR A 969 -33.47 41.35 -29.29
CA THR A 969 -33.99 40.04 -29.71
C THR A 969 -33.67 38.96 -28.68
N ASP A 970 -32.42 38.90 -28.23
CA ASP A 970 -31.97 37.98 -27.19
C ASP A 970 -32.70 38.18 -25.85
N TYR A 971 -32.95 39.45 -25.49
CA TYR A 971 -33.74 39.81 -24.29
C TYR A 971 -35.16 39.25 -24.36
N LEU A 972 -35.87 39.46 -25.48
CA LEU A 972 -37.24 38.97 -25.67
C LEU A 972 -37.29 37.43 -25.63
N LEU A 973 -36.27 36.77 -26.17
CA LEU A 973 -36.14 35.32 -26.08
C LEU A 973 -36.02 34.84 -24.63
N ILE A 974 -35.11 35.43 -23.84
CA ILE A 974 -34.95 35.05 -22.43
C ILE A 974 -36.20 35.40 -21.63
N TRP A 975 -36.82 36.55 -21.89
CA TRP A 975 -38.09 36.93 -21.27
C TRP A 975 -39.14 35.84 -21.44
N ASN A 976 -39.40 35.40 -22.68
CA ASN A 976 -40.38 34.36 -22.96
C ASN A 976 -40.02 33.01 -22.31
N LEU A 977 -38.73 32.69 -22.18
CA LEU A 977 -38.28 31.44 -21.57
C LEU A 977 -38.41 31.43 -20.03
N VAL A 978 -38.40 32.58 -19.38
CA VAL A 978 -38.50 32.69 -17.91
C VAL A 978 -39.89 33.14 -17.45
N ASP A 979 -40.73 33.67 -18.34
CA ASP A 979 -42.08 34.09 -18.02
C ASP A 979 -42.95 32.89 -17.60
N GLY A 980 -43.72 33.05 -16.52
CA GLY A 980 -44.51 31.97 -15.93
C GLY A 980 -43.73 30.93 -15.12
N LEU A 981 -42.40 31.07 -14.95
CA LEU A 981 -41.61 30.14 -14.13
C LEU A 981 -41.85 30.38 -12.63
N VAL A 982 -42.42 29.39 -11.94
CA VAL A 982 -42.70 29.43 -10.50
C VAL A 982 -41.65 28.64 -9.74
N LEU A 983 -40.96 29.31 -8.81
CA LEU A 983 -39.99 28.68 -7.90
C LEU A 983 -40.71 27.93 -6.78
N GLN A 984 -40.12 26.82 -6.34
CA GLN A 984 -40.63 26.01 -5.23
C GLN A 984 -39.81 26.29 -3.96
N PRO A 985 -40.28 27.11 -3.00
CA PRO A 985 -39.47 27.59 -1.88
C PRO A 985 -38.89 26.46 -1.02
N ASP A 986 -39.66 25.39 -0.81
CA ASP A 986 -39.29 24.27 0.05
C ASP A 986 -38.46 23.18 -0.65
N THR A 987 -38.23 23.31 -1.96
CA THR A 987 -37.48 22.31 -2.75
C THR A 987 -36.11 22.86 -3.13
N PRO A 988 -35.00 22.26 -2.67
CA PRO A 988 -33.67 22.70 -3.06
C PRO A 988 -33.39 22.42 -4.54
N ASP A 989 -32.57 23.26 -5.17
CA ASP A 989 -32.10 23.02 -6.53
C ASP A 989 -31.38 21.66 -6.65
N ASN A 990 -31.62 20.94 -7.75
CA ASN A 990 -31.04 19.62 -7.98
C ASN A 990 -30.00 19.66 -9.11
N LEU A 991 -28.74 19.42 -8.77
CA LEU A 991 -27.65 19.31 -9.75
C LEU A 991 -27.54 17.88 -10.28
N ARG A 992 -27.60 17.72 -11.60
CA ARG A 992 -27.51 16.41 -12.27
C ARG A 992 -26.25 16.29 -13.12
N TRP A 993 -25.51 15.22 -12.89
CA TRP A 993 -24.41 14.75 -13.73
C TRP A 993 -24.94 13.87 -14.88
N LYS A 994 -24.95 14.40 -16.10
CA LYS A 994 -25.54 13.76 -17.29
C LYS A 994 -24.84 12.46 -17.70
N LEU A 995 -23.59 12.28 -17.29
CA LEU A 995 -22.75 11.15 -17.72
C LEU A 995 -22.82 9.94 -16.77
N SER A 996 -23.79 9.92 -15.84
CA SER A 996 -24.06 8.78 -14.96
C SER A 996 -25.56 8.51 -14.90
N SER A 997 -25.95 7.24 -14.87
CA SER A 997 -27.35 6.83 -14.68
C SER A 997 -27.89 7.28 -13.32
N SER A 998 -27.05 7.32 -12.29
CA SER A 998 -27.44 7.79 -10.95
C SER A 998 -27.66 9.31 -10.87
N GLY A 999 -27.30 10.07 -11.90
CA GLY A 999 -27.27 11.53 -11.84
C GLY A 999 -26.18 12.12 -10.94
N SER A 1000 -25.37 11.29 -10.27
CA SER A 1000 -24.28 11.73 -9.39
C SER A 1000 -22.91 11.64 -10.07
N TYR A 1001 -22.04 12.59 -9.74
CA TYR A 1001 -20.67 12.60 -10.22
C TYR A 1001 -19.87 11.37 -9.76
N SER A 1002 -19.10 10.79 -10.68
CA SER A 1002 -18.04 9.84 -10.34
C SER A 1002 -16.80 10.08 -11.20
N CYS A 1003 -15.62 9.92 -10.61
CA CYS A 1003 -14.36 10.02 -11.38
C CYS A 1003 -14.32 8.98 -12.51
N LYS A 1004 -14.93 7.81 -12.32
CA LYS A 1004 -14.99 6.75 -13.33
C LYS A 1004 -15.82 7.18 -14.54
N SER A 1005 -17.01 7.75 -14.32
CA SER A 1005 -17.86 8.24 -15.42
C SER A 1005 -17.23 9.43 -16.15
N ALA A 1006 -16.62 10.37 -15.41
CA ALA A 1006 -15.90 11.50 -16.01
C ALA A 1006 -14.67 11.08 -16.81
N TYR A 1007 -13.89 10.10 -16.33
CA TYR A 1007 -12.75 9.56 -17.09
C TYR A 1007 -13.22 8.82 -18.35
N SER A 1008 -14.26 8.00 -18.22
CA SER A 1008 -14.79 7.21 -19.34
C SER A 1008 -15.36 8.10 -20.45
N SER A 1009 -16.04 9.19 -20.09
CA SER A 1009 -16.64 10.11 -21.06
C SER A 1009 -15.61 10.82 -21.96
N MET A 1010 -14.36 10.97 -21.50
CA MET A 1010 -13.26 11.51 -22.33
C MET A 1010 -12.85 10.58 -23.48
N PHE A 1011 -13.46 9.39 -23.57
CA PHE A 1011 -13.31 8.44 -24.67
C PHE A 1011 -14.60 8.23 -25.47
N THR A 1012 -15.72 8.83 -25.04
CA THR A 1012 -17.02 8.78 -25.71
C THR A 1012 -17.02 9.66 -26.97
N GLY A 1013 -17.69 9.20 -28.02
CA GLY A 1013 -17.72 9.89 -29.32
C GLY A 1013 -16.46 9.67 -30.15
N THR A 1014 -15.59 8.72 -29.76
CA THR A 1014 -14.45 8.34 -30.58
C THR A 1014 -14.88 7.35 -31.67
N VAL A 1015 -14.33 7.47 -32.88
CA VAL A 1015 -14.50 6.50 -34.00
C VAL A 1015 -14.35 5.04 -33.55
N ARG A 1016 -13.54 4.80 -32.51
CA ARG A 1016 -13.25 3.47 -31.98
C ARG A 1016 -14.36 2.88 -31.13
N GLU A 1017 -15.25 3.70 -30.59
CA GLU A 1017 -16.43 3.25 -29.85
C GLU A 1017 -17.40 2.50 -30.77
N VAL A 1018 -17.65 3.06 -31.96
CA VAL A 1018 -18.44 2.42 -33.03
C VAL A 1018 -17.83 1.08 -33.42
N TRP A 1019 -16.53 1.05 -33.71
CA TRP A 1019 -15.82 -0.18 -34.07
C TRP A 1019 -15.78 -1.23 -32.95
N ALA A 1020 -15.59 -0.81 -31.70
CA ALA A 1020 -15.55 -1.72 -30.56
C ALA A 1020 -16.92 -2.39 -30.32
N TRP A 1021 -18.01 -1.65 -30.52
CA TRP A 1021 -19.35 -2.21 -30.44
C TRP A 1021 -19.61 -3.19 -31.58
N LEU A 1022 -19.37 -2.80 -32.83
CA LEU A 1022 -19.60 -3.65 -34.01
C LEU A 1022 -18.80 -4.96 -33.95
N LEU A 1023 -17.50 -4.89 -33.60
CA LEU A 1023 -16.67 -6.08 -33.49
C LEU A 1023 -17.13 -7.01 -32.37
N ARG A 1024 -17.75 -6.48 -31.30
CA ARG A 1024 -18.34 -7.28 -30.23
C ARG A 1024 -19.61 -7.99 -30.67
N GLU A 1025 -20.53 -7.25 -31.28
CA GLU A 1025 -21.80 -7.80 -31.75
C GLU A 1025 -21.59 -8.88 -32.80
N LEU A 1026 -20.63 -8.68 -33.71
CA LEU A 1026 -20.31 -9.63 -34.78
C LEU A 1026 -19.42 -10.80 -34.32
N LYS A 1027 -19.12 -10.90 -33.01
CA LYS A 1027 -18.21 -11.90 -32.41
C LYS A 1027 -16.80 -11.89 -33.02
N LEU A 1028 -16.36 -10.75 -33.55
CA LEU A 1028 -15.02 -10.52 -34.13
C LEU A 1028 -14.07 -9.83 -33.15
N ASN A 1029 -14.24 -10.07 -31.85
CA ASN A 1029 -13.45 -9.47 -30.77
C ASN A 1029 -11.93 -9.71 -30.87
N VAL A 1030 -11.51 -10.68 -31.68
CA VAL A 1030 -10.10 -10.99 -31.96
C VAL A 1030 -9.44 -9.88 -32.78
N LEU A 1031 -10.21 -9.13 -33.58
CA LEU A 1031 -9.71 -8.00 -34.34
C LEU A 1031 -9.58 -6.77 -33.44
N PRO A 1032 -8.38 -6.18 -33.31
CA PRO A 1032 -8.23 -4.97 -32.53
C PRO A 1032 -8.92 -3.76 -33.21
N PRO A 1033 -9.57 -2.85 -32.47
CA PRO A 1033 -9.95 -1.56 -33.02
C PRO A 1033 -8.67 -0.74 -33.26
N THR A 1034 -8.11 -0.86 -34.47
CA THR A 1034 -6.88 -0.17 -34.85
C THR A 1034 -7.16 1.25 -35.33
N SER A 1035 -6.22 1.91 -36.02
CA SER A 1035 -6.09 3.38 -36.08
C SER A 1035 -7.30 4.14 -36.67
N SER A 1036 -7.22 5.48 -36.67
CA SER A 1036 -8.19 6.40 -37.30
C SER A 1036 -8.30 6.29 -38.82
N SER A 1037 -7.56 5.38 -39.47
CA SER A 1037 -7.59 5.15 -40.91
C SER A 1037 -8.43 3.90 -41.26
N PRO A 1038 -9.50 4.03 -42.09
CA PRO A 1038 -10.27 2.92 -42.65
C PRO A 1038 -9.39 1.87 -43.34
N PHE A 1039 -8.34 2.33 -44.02
CA PHE A 1039 -7.44 1.49 -44.83
C PHE A 1039 -6.64 0.49 -44.00
N LEU A 1040 -6.49 0.72 -42.69
CA LEU A 1040 -5.82 -0.23 -41.81
C LEU A 1040 -6.71 -1.44 -41.50
N PHE A 1041 -8.05 -1.27 -41.47
CA PHE A 1041 -8.97 -2.38 -41.28
C PHE A 1041 -9.03 -3.31 -42.50
N LEU A 1042 -8.88 -2.76 -43.71
CA LEU A 1042 -8.76 -3.56 -44.95
C LEU A 1042 -7.53 -4.48 -44.91
N ARG A 1043 -6.41 -4.03 -44.29
CA ARG A 1043 -5.22 -4.87 -44.08
C ARG A 1043 -5.42 -5.94 -43.02
N THR A 1044 -6.30 -5.74 -42.04
CA THR A 1044 -6.60 -6.75 -41.01
C THR A 1044 -7.57 -7.84 -41.47
N ALA A 1045 -8.26 -7.63 -42.60
CA ALA A 1045 -9.15 -8.63 -43.18
C ALA A 1045 -8.42 -9.93 -43.53
N THR A 1046 -7.11 -9.89 -43.82
CA THR A 1046 -6.30 -11.08 -44.13
C THR A 1046 -6.18 -12.07 -42.97
N SER A 1047 -6.47 -11.63 -41.73
CA SER A 1047 -6.49 -12.48 -40.53
C SER A 1047 -7.84 -13.16 -40.29
N LEU A 1048 -8.86 -12.87 -41.10
CA LEU A 1048 -10.18 -13.53 -41.05
C LEU A 1048 -10.23 -14.71 -42.03
N GLU A 1049 -11.12 -15.67 -41.78
CA GLU A 1049 -11.47 -16.72 -42.74
C GLU A 1049 -11.86 -16.11 -44.10
N LYS A 1050 -11.40 -16.72 -45.21
CA LYS A 1050 -11.63 -16.20 -46.57
C LYS A 1050 -13.10 -15.89 -46.88
N SER A 1051 -14.02 -16.67 -46.34
CA SER A 1051 -15.48 -16.47 -46.45
C SER A 1051 -15.96 -15.13 -45.87
N LEU A 1052 -15.33 -14.65 -44.79
CA LEU A 1052 -15.74 -13.45 -44.05
C LEU A 1052 -15.06 -12.17 -44.55
N GLN A 1053 -13.97 -12.28 -45.33
CA GLN A 1053 -13.16 -11.14 -45.74
C GLN A 1053 -13.93 -10.15 -46.62
N LYS A 1054 -14.71 -10.67 -47.58
CA LYS A 1054 -15.51 -9.84 -48.51
C LYS A 1054 -16.58 -9.04 -47.75
N GLY A 1055 -17.28 -9.69 -46.82
CA GLY A 1055 -18.25 -9.04 -45.94
C GLY A 1055 -17.65 -8.00 -45.01
N PHE A 1056 -16.52 -8.34 -44.40
CA PHE A 1056 -15.81 -7.43 -43.50
C PHE A 1056 -15.30 -6.18 -44.23
N ASN A 1057 -14.80 -6.31 -45.47
CA ASN A 1057 -14.38 -5.17 -46.27
C ASN A 1057 -15.56 -4.23 -46.59
N SER A 1058 -16.74 -4.78 -46.94
CA SER A 1058 -17.95 -3.98 -47.14
C SER A 1058 -18.36 -3.24 -45.87
N LEU A 1059 -18.28 -3.90 -44.70
CA LEU A 1059 -18.55 -3.27 -43.40
C LEU A 1059 -17.58 -2.13 -43.11
N VAL A 1060 -16.28 -2.27 -43.43
CA VAL A 1060 -15.27 -1.21 -43.27
C VAL A 1060 -15.61 0.03 -44.06
N ILE A 1061 -16.04 -0.12 -45.30
CA ILE A 1061 -16.43 1.02 -46.15
C ILE A 1061 -17.68 1.69 -45.58
N LEU A 1062 -18.71 0.89 -45.28
CA LEU A 1062 -19.99 1.37 -44.74
C LEU A 1062 -19.80 2.16 -43.44
N VAL A 1063 -19.10 1.60 -42.47
CA VAL A 1063 -18.86 2.25 -41.17
C VAL A 1063 -18.03 3.52 -41.33
N SER A 1064 -17.05 3.51 -42.24
CA SER A 1064 -16.22 4.69 -42.50
C SER A 1064 -17.02 5.82 -43.15
N TRP A 1065 -17.96 5.48 -44.04
CA TRP A 1065 -18.90 6.41 -44.65
C TRP A 1065 -19.84 7.03 -43.62
N GLU A 1066 -20.46 6.21 -42.76
CA GLU A 1066 -21.36 6.71 -41.71
C GLU A 1066 -20.63 7.59 -40.68
N LEU A 1067 -19.41 7.21 -40.31
CA LEU A 1067 -18.56 8.02 -39.45
C LEU A 1067 -18.20 9.37 -40.09
N TRP A 1068 -17.93 9.38 -41.40
CA TRP A 1068 -17.65 10.61 -42.14
C TRP A 1068 -18.88 11.53 -42.21
N LYS A 1069 -20.06 10.98 -42.52
CA LYS A 1069 -21.34 11.72 -42.52
C LYS A 1069 -21.62 12.34 -41.15
N ASN A 1070 -21.53 11.54 -40.09
CA ASN A 1070 -21.75 12.02 -38.73
C ASN A 1070 -20.70 13.07 -38.31
N ARG A 1071 -19.43 12.91 -38.70
CA ARG A 1071 -18.40 13.93 -38.43
C ARG A 1071 -18.75 15.25 -39.08
N ASN A 1072 -19.20 15.24 -40.34
CA ASN A 1072 -19.57 16.46 -41.05
C ASN A 1072 -20.82 17.09 -40.45
N ALA A 1073 -21.85 16.31 -40.10
CA ALA A 1073 -23.01 16.82 -39.40
C ALA A 1073 -22.66 17.46 -38.03
N CYS A 1074 -21.69 16.90 -37.31
CA CYS A 1074 -21.18 17.53 -36.09
C CYS A 1074 -20.44 18.85 -36.34
N VAL A 1075 -19.70 18.96 -37.45
CA VAL A 1075 -18.87 20.12 -37.76
C VAL A 1075 -19.69 21.25 -38.37
N PHE A 1076 -20.62 20.94 -39.27
CA PHE A 1076 -21.34 21.92 -40.07
C PHE A 1076 -22.76 22.17 -39.58
N ASP A 1077 -23.42 21.17 -38.97
CA ASP A 1077 -24.84 21.25 -38.59
C ASP A 1077 -25.05 21.28 -37.06
N GLY A 1078 -23.96 21.34 -36.29
CA GLY A 1078 -24.00 21.40 -34.82
C GLY A 1078 -24.56 20.14 -34.15
N VAL A 1079 -24.66 19.02 -34.88
CA VAL A 1079 -25.18 17.74 -34.37
C VAL A 1079 -24.24 17.19 -33.29
N ARG A 1080 -24.81 16.63 -32.21
CA ARG A 1080 -23.99 16.05 -31.13
C ARG A 1080 -23.38 14.71 -31.57
N PRO A 1081 -22.08 14.46 -31.33
CA PRO A 1081 -21.47 13.19 -31.69
C PRO A 1081 -22.03 12.05 -30.82
N GLN A 1082 -22.81 11.16 -31.43
CA GLN A 1082 -23.34 9.96 -30.78
C GLN A 1082 -22.97 8.70 -31.57
N ALA A 1083 -22.27 7.77 -30.90
CA ALA A 1083 -21.91 6.48 -31.49
C ALA A 1083 -23.16 5.65 -31.83
N GLN A 1084 -24.21 5.72 -31.00
CA GLN A 1084 -25.46 4.99 -31.23
C GLN A 1084 -26.13 5.39 -32.54
N THR A 1085 -26.16 6.68 -32.87
CA THR A 1085 -26.71 7.18 -34.14
C THR A 1085 -25.95 6.60 -35.33
N VAL A 1086 -24.61 6.61 -35.27
CA VAL A 1086 -23.77 5.98 -36.30
C VAL A 1086 -24.07 4.48 -36.40
N LEU A 1087 -24.20 3.77 -35.28
CA LEU A 1087 -24.50 2.33 -35.27
C LEU A 1087 -25.87 2.02 -35.86
N THR A 1088 -26.90 2.81 -35.53
CA THR A 1088 -28.24 2.69 -36.10
C THR A 1088 -28.23 2.92 -37.60
N HIS A 1089 -27.49 3.93 -38.07
CA HIS A 1089 -27.35 4.19 -39.51
C HIS A 1089 -26.57 3.08 -40.21
N VAL A 1090 -25.47 2.59 -39.61
CA VAL A 1090 -24.71 1.44 -40.12
C VAL A 1090 -25.61 0.20 -40.25
N ALA A 1091 -26.48 -0.06 -39.29
CA ALA A 1091 -27.41 -1.18 -39.36
C ALA A 1091 -28.43 -0.99 -40.49
N ALA A 1092 -29.08 0.18 -40.57
CA ALA A 1092 -30.09 0.48 -41.59
C ALA A 1092 -29.51 0.42 -43.01
N GLU A 1093 -28.38 1.11 -43.25
CA GLU A 1093 -27.67 1.08 -44.53
C GLU A 1093 -27.08 -0.31 -44.83
N GLY A 1094 -26.62 -1.03 -43.81
CA GLY A 1094 -26.14 -2.40 -43.96
C GLY A 1094 -27.20 -3.34 -44.52
N HIS A 1095 -28.47 -3.21 -44.07
CA HIS A 1095 -29.59 -3.95 -44.64
C HIS A 1095 -29.85 -3.58 -46.10
N LEU A 1096 -29.79 -2.28 -46.44
CA LEU A 1096 -29.95 -1.83 -47.83
C LEU A 1096 -28.83 -2.35 -48.72
N TRP A 1097 -27.59 -2.39 -48.24
CA TRP A 1097 -26.45 -2.94 -48.98
C TRP A 1097 -26.60 -4.45 -49.21
N CYS A 1098 -27.12 -5.20 -48.24
CA CYS A 1098 -27.45 -6.61 -48.41
C CYS A 1098 -28.53 -6.82 -49.49
N LEU A 1099 -29.61 -6.02 -49.48
CA LEU A 1099 -30.65 -6.05 -50.51
C LEU A 1099 -30.12 -5.67 -51.89
N ALA A 1100 -29.15 -4.76 -51.96
CA ALA A 1100 -28.47 -4.35 -53.18
C ALA A 1100 -27.39 -5.34 -53.68
N GLY A 1101 -27.25 -6.52 -53.05
CA GLY A 1101 -26.38 -7.60 -53.52
C GLY A 1101 -25.04 -7.76 -52.79
N ALA A 1102 -24.81 -7.09 -51.64
CA ALA A 1102 -23.62 -7.30 -50.81
C ALA A 1102 -23.72 -8.60 -49.98
N SER A 1103 -23.80 -9.76 -50.64
CA SER A 1103 -24.02 -11.08 -50.01
C SER A 1103 -23.04 -11.42 -48.88
N GLY A 1104 -21.76 -11.06 -49.03
CA GLY A 1104 -20.77 -11.29 -47.97
C GLY A 1104 -21.05 -10.52 -46.67
N LEU A 1105 -21.73 -9.36 -46.74
CA LEU A 1105 -22.14 -8.59 -45.56
C LEU A 1105 -23.31 -9.27 -44.84
N HIS A 1106 -24.21 -9.91 -45.58
CA HIS A 1106 -25.33 -10.68 -45.04
C HIS A 1106 -24.81 -11.84 -44.16
N ASP A 1107 -23.85 -12.61 -44.66
CA ASP A 1107 -23.21 -13.71 -43.92
C ASP A 1107 -22.52 -13.24 -42.63
N LEU A 1108 -21.98 -12.02 -42.64
CA LEU A 1108 -21.33 -11.41 -41.48
C LEU A 1108 -22.37 -10.98 -40.43
N LEU A 1109 -23.47 -10.38 -40.86
CA LEU A 1109 -24.55 -9.88 -40.00
C LEU A 1109 -25.35 -11.01 -39.33
N LEU A 1110 -25.45 -12.20 -39.95
CA LEU A 1110 -26.05 -13.39 -39.35
C LEU A 1110 -25.36 -13.86 -38.05
N ARG A 1111 -24.15 -13.36 -37.75
CA ARG A 1111 -23.41 -13.66 -36.51
C ARG A 1111 -23.79 -12.77 -35.31
N SER A 1112 -24.51 -11.67 -35.57
CA SER A 1112 -25.05 -10.75 -34.58
C SER A 1112 -26.03 -11.45 -33.65
N ALA A 1113 -26.02 -11.12 -32.34
CA ALA A 1113 -27.06 -11.58 -31.41
C ALA A 1113 -28.42 -10.90 -31.64
N ALA A 1114 -28.46 -9.90 -32.53
CA ALA A 1114 -29.66 -9.29 -33.06
C ALA A 1114 -29.81 -9.69 -34.53
N VAL A 1115 -30.42 -10.85 -34.74
CA VAL A 1115 -31.26 -11.14 -35.91
C VAL A 1115 -32.57 -11.65 -35.29
N PRO A 1116 -33.74 -11.06 -35.59
CA PRO A 1116 -35.00 -11.69 -35.19
C PRO A 1116 -35.12 -13.10 -35.74
#